data_AF-A0A1I7BDY0-F1
#
_entry.id   AF-A0A1I7BDY0-F1
#
_cell.length_a   1.000
_cell.length_b   1.000
_cell.length_c   1.000
_cell.angle_alpha   90.00
_cell.angle_beta   90.00
_cell.angle_gamma   90.00
#
_symmetry.space_group_name_H-M   'P 1'
#
loop_
_entity.id
_entity.type
_entity.pdbx_description
1 polymer ?
#
loop_
_entity_poly.entity_id
_entity_poly.type
_entity_poly.pdbx_seq_one_letter_code
_entity_poly.pdbx_strand_id
1 'polypeptide(L)'
;MRGGMKIYAGPPAAARRYLEADRGRADDYYLTEGTGIARRYTATAGRVQELAALTGDGYESWVAGRDLDTREPRGRLRTDERAVRFVEVVVNGPKSWSLAAALHPEIADAYDAAQDRAAAEIIGWLAQHATTRVGPRGGQVQLPVEVLEAVTVRHYTSRAGDPHRHLHLQLNARVFAAGKWRGLHTVGVRDFLTAVNGIGHAAVACDLQFRMALAAHGYTLDATGETQELASYVGPLSARAAQIGRNLDGYERDWRTAHPGESPGPALRRAWDARAWADGRPDKILPRSGVDLIARWRAELTALGYRDPETPVQLRPTPVGALDRDGAVKMMLTRLAASRSAWNAADLRGEAEQLNAATGIVVEPAVRSELAEDITARALSCCVPLLEREGVPEHIRAWTSAAVLEVEADLTTRLAARGDSTGCDADLRLDRIASLERLDDGQAATAAALAGSRPLVVVEGAAGTGKTTALAAARRLLEQQGRRLVVVTPTLKAAQVAAGEVGTAAASAAWLAFQHGWRWTADGAWSRLTAGQADPSTGVVYAGPADHARLRPRDLLVIDEAAMLDQDTARALLAVADECEVRIALLGDRHQLPAVGRGGVLDLAVRAADPAACLTLEAVHRFVRTDEAGPAMPDTQYAELTLAMRGGVDPGAVFDALHLRGQIRLHPDAAARLEALVAVAAASTFDGHAVAVVVGTREQAAELNAAIRDRLVAEGGVDDTSVVMTRAGQRIGAGDRIATRRNDRTLGVANRDTWTVAAVTPHGKLVVTLVGPTGGDVTPDVTPSGPPGRVLPAGYVAEHVELAYASTAHGVQGDTVPAAHVLINEHTAAAATYVGMTRGRTANTAHLVAADLAAARAQWVTVFGRDRADLGPSHAAELAASEAARYARLRPLAQVLTNLHSAWTAEQSCLDRLDALQLRREVLRTIVAADADHASQLLALEDRQRQAAIAARAATDRAAASGAVVTAEAGRLRDTLLTRWAAQREDARRAAQTVLHDPGRLRRRRGAFRRAEEQLTGWADRWRTCLSNLPTEPRRLASVASSPDDRPRLQAAFDDAARRISEAAHPEQARLRAAADAAQAVHGHASRALDEARRRQEDRLSRLTAHGHFLGASGRLATARDGVTAAEHELAAARARIAELASDPTLLAQPPDRLTQERDAWRGRRNAERARRQVAPSSPLTPPPTHGVRPPKSVHLTPSLGRSPSIGW
;
A
#
# COMPACT_ATOMS: atom_id res chain seq x y z
N MET A 1 -29.84 -7.66 -13.86
CA MET A 1 -29.29 -7.39 -12.51
C MET A 1 -28.55 -6.08 -12.50
N ARG A 2 -28.72 -5.26 -11.45
CA ARG A 2 -27.87 -4.08 -11.18
C ARG A 2 -27.50 -4.10 -9.70
N GLY A 3 -26.72 -5.11 -9.30
CA GLY A 3 -26.24 -5.27 -7.93
C GLY A 3 -24.91 -4.56 -7.75
N GLY A 4 -24.85 -3.62 -6.81
CA GLY A 4 -23.58 -3.07 -6.33
C GLY A 4 -22.89 -4.03 -5.35
N MET A 5 -21.57 -3.92 -5.23
CA MET A 5 -20.80 -4.62 -4.21
C MET A 5 -20.83 -3.87 -2.88
N LYS A 6 -21.09 -4.57 -1.77
CA LYS A 6 -20.95 -4.04 -0.42
C LYS A 6 -19.80 -4.75 0.30
N ILE A 7 -19.05 -4.00 1.10
CA ILE A 7 -17.98 -4.54 1.94
C ILE A 7 -18.42 -4.44 3.40
N TYR A 8 -18.55 -5.58 4.07
CA TYR A 8 -18.85 -5.59 5.50
C TYR A 8 -17.55 -5.66 6.32
N ALA A 9 -17.31 -4.64 7.14
CA ALA A 9 -16.17 -4.57 8.07
C ALA A 9 -16.60 -4.47 9.55
N GLY A 10 -17.91 -4.53 9.82
CA GLY A 10 -18.47 -4.41 11.17
C GLY A 10 -18.25 -5.65 12.05
N PRO A 11 -18.69 -5.59 13.33
CA PRO A 11 -18.59 -6.71 14.26
C PRO A 11 -19.37 -7.94 13.78
N PRO A 12 -18.84 -9.18 13.94
CA PRO A 12 -19.56 -10.40 13.54
C PRO A 12 -20.94 -10.56 14.20
N ALA A 13 -21.06 -10.23 15.49
CA ALA A 13 -22.33 -10.27 16.21
C ALA A 13 -23.41 -9.35 15.61
N ALA A 14 -23.02 -8.21 15.01
CA ALA A 14 -23.97 -7.33 14.32
C ALA A 14 -24.47 -7.94 13.00
N ALA A 15 -23.62 -8.67 12.27
CA ALA A 15 -24.04 -9.40 11.07
C ALA A 15 -24.99 -10.56 11.42
N ARG A 16 -24.75 -11.26 12.53
CA ARG A 16 -25.68 -12.26 13.06
C ARG A 16 -27.02 -11.65 13.42
N ARG A 17 -27.02 -10.51 14.13
CA ARG A 17 -28.27 -9.80 14.46
C ARG A 17 -29.03 -9.42 13.20
N TYR A 18 -28.36 -9.09 12.10
CA TYR A 18 -29.04 -8.85 10.82
C TYR A 18 -29.72 -10.12 10.30
N LEU A 19 -29.03 -11.27 10.32
CA LEU A 19 -29.61 -12.59 9.97
C LEU A 19 -30.78 -13.00 10.90
N GLU A 20 -30.73 -12.62 12.18
CA GLU A 20 -31.74 -12.99 13.20
C GLU A 20 -32.88 -11.97 13.34
N ALA A 21 -32.65 -10.67 13.08
CA ALA A 21 -33.62 -9.60 13.27
C ALA A 21 -34.66 -9.54 12.14
N ASP A 22 -34.36 -10.07 10.96
CA ASP A 22 -35.36 -10.28 9.91
C ASP A 22 -36.39 -11.36 10.28
N ARG A 23 -36.25 -12.05 11.43
CA ARG A 23 -37.33 -12.82 12.07
C ARG A 23 -38.42 -11.96 12.72
N GLY A 24 -38.27 -10.62 12.73
CA GLY A 24 -39.16 -9.71 13.46
C GLY A 24 -40.23 -9.01 12.61
N ARG A 25 -40.20 -9.18 11.28
CA ARG A 25 -41.18 -8.62 10.33
C ARG A 25 -42.11 -9.74 9.84
N ALA A 26 -43.26 -9.38 9.27
CA ALA A 26 -44.37 -10.27 8.91
C ALA A 26 -44.07 -11.44 7.93
N ASP A 27 -42.81 -11.70 7.59
CA ASP A 27 -42.31 -12.80 6.74
C ASP A 27 -42.38 -14.20 7.43
N ASP A 28 -42.93 -14.25 8.64
CA ASP A 28 -42.73 -15.32 9.63
C ASP A 28 -43.54 -16.63 9.45
N TYR A 29 -44.27 -16.85 8.35
CA TYR A 29 -45.02 -18.12 8.18
C TYR A 29 -44.72 -18.93 6.92
N TYR A 30 -44.17 -18.34 5.85
CA TYR A 30 -43.60 -19.16 4.74
C TYR A 30 -42.33 -19.93 5.18
N LEU A 31 -41.88 -19.71 6.41
CA LEU A 31 -40.72 -20.34 7.04
C LEU A 31 -41.06 -21.56 7.90
N THR A 32 -42.34 -21.97 8.00
CA THR A 32 -42.70 -23.18 8.76
C THR A 32 -42.23 -24.48 8.11
N GLU A 33 -41.72 -24.44 6.87
CA GLU A 33 -41.03 -25.59 6.23
C GLU A 33 -39.61 -25.28 5.70
N GLY A 34 -38.95 -24.18 6.10
CA GLY A 34 -37.60 -23.92 5.56
C GLY A 34 -36.92 -22.61 5.97
N THR A 35 -36.57 -22.49 7.24
CA THR A 35 -35.33 -21.86 7.76
C THR A 35 -34.77 -20.57 7.13
N GLY A 36 -34.61 -19.52 7.96
CA GLY A 36 -33.54 -18.53 7.82
C GLY A 36 -32.15 -19.14 8.05
N ILE A 37 -31.82 -20.13 7.21
CA ILE A 37 -30.54 -20.83 7.16
C ILE A 37 -29.64 -20.05 6.21
N ALA A 38 -28.46 -19.68 6.71
CA ALA A 38 -27.37 -19.26 5.85
C ALA A 38 -26.86 -20.51 5.11
N ARG A 39 -27.31 -20.71 3.87
CA ARG A 39 -26.81 -21.82 3.02
C ARG A 39 -25.35 -21.56 2.71
N ARG A 40 -24.50 -22.53 3.00
CA ARG A 40 -23.05 -22.38 2.90
C ARG A 40 -22.53 -23.13 1.68
N TYR A 41 -21.62 -22.50 0.96
CA TYR A 41 -20.95 -23.08 -0.18
C TYR A 41 -19.44 -23.02 0.02
N THR A 42 -18.76 -24.04 -0.48
CA THR A 42 -17.33 -23.99 -0.74
C THR A 42 -17.10 -24.20 -2.22
N ALA A 43 -16.08 -23.53 -2.77
CA ALA A 43 -15.70 -23.69 -4.15
C ALA A 43 -14.20 -23.97 -4.23
N THR A 44 -13.85 -25.09 -4.87
CA THR A 44 -12.46 -25.53 -5.06
C THR A 44 -12.25 -25.84 -6.53
N ALA A 45 -11.24 -25.20 -7.14
CA ALA A 45 -10.94 -25.35 -8.58
C ALA A 45 -12.20 -25.18 -9.47
N GLY A 46 -13.02 -24.16 -9.18
CA GLY A 46 -14.24 -23.85 -9.92
C GLY A 46 -15.44 -24.77 -9.68
N ARG A 47 -15.27 -25.87 -8.93
CA ARG A 47 -16.38 -26.75 -8.54
C ARG A 47 -17.01 -26.24 -7.26
N VAL A 48 -18.31 -25.99 -7.30
CA VAL A 48 -19.08 -25.51 -6.15
C VAL A 48 -19.75 -26.70 -5.46
N GLN A 49 -19.60 -26.76 -4.15
CA GLN A 49 -20.26 -27.73 -3.29
C GLN A 49 -21.02 -27.00 -2.20
N GLU A 50 -22.31 -27.33 -2.06
CA GLU A 50 -23.10 -26.91 -0.92
C GLU A 50 -22.71 -27.73 0.32
N LEU A 51 -22.50 -27.04 1.43
CA LEU A 51 -22.17 -27.60 2.74
C LEU A 51 -23.37 -27.47 3.69
N ALA A 52 -23.24 -28.04 4.88
CA ALA A 52 -24.23 -27.88 5.93
C ALA A 52 -24.50 -26.38 6.20
N ALA A 53 -25.79 -26.07 6.22
CA ALA A 53 -26.37 -24.81 6.63
C ALA A 53 -25.80 -24.26 7.95
N LEU A 54 -25.68 -22.94 8.06
CA LEU A 54 -25.20 -22.28 9.28
C LEU A 54 -26.35 -21.83 10.19
N THR A 55 -26.21 -22.14 11.49
CA THR A 55 -26.97 -21.51 12.57
C THR A 55 -26.44 -20.10 12.85
N GLY A 56 -27.13 -19.29 13.67
CA GLY A 56 -26.70 -17.94 14.03
C GLY A 56 -25.27 -17.88 14.61
N ASP A 57 -24.92 -18.78 15.52
CA ASP A 57 -23.56 -18.91 16.10
C ASP A 57 -22.52 -19.35 15.06
N GLY A 58 -22.91 -20.27 14.17
CA GLY A 58 -22.04 -20.75 13.08
C GLY A 58 -21.77 -19.65 12.06
N TYR A 59 -22.79 -18.88 11.69
CA TYR A 59 -22.67 -17.73 10.81
C TYR A 59 -21.80 -16.63 11.43
N GLU A 60 -21.98 -16.32 12.72
CA GLU A 60 -21.13 -15.37 13.43
C GLU A 60 -19.65 -15.79 13.40
N SER A 61 -19.38 -17.07 13.64
CA SER A 61 -18.02 -17.64 13.59
C SER A 61 -17.42 -17.58 12.17
N TRP A 62 -18.23 -17.86 11.15
CA TRP A 62 -17.84 -17.75 9.75
C TRP A 62 -17.51 -16.30 9.36
N VAL A 63 -18.35 -15.33 9.75
CA VAL A 63 -18.11 -13.88 9.56
C VAL A 63 -16.85 -13.43 10.31
N ALA A 64 -16.57 -14.00 11.48
CA ALA A 64 -15.34 -13.73 12.21
C ALA A 64 -14.08 -14.23 11.48
N GLY A 65 -14.21 -15.06 10.45
CA GLY A 65 -13.11 -15.68 9.72
C GLY A 65 -12.48 -16.83 10.48
N ARG A 66 -13.27 -17.57 11.25
CA ARG A 66 -12.82 -18.74 12.01
C ARG A 66 -13.29 -20.02 11.34
N ASP A 67 -12.52 -21.07 11.52
CA ASP A 67 -12.94 -22.42 11.19
C ASP A 67 -14.09 -22.85 12.12
N LEU A 68 -15.08 -23.53 11.57
CA LEU A 68 -16.32 -23.82 12.30
C LEU A 68 -16.19 -24.99 13.27
N ASP A 69 -15.32 -25.95 12.96
CA ASP A 69 -15.12 -27.14 13.77
C ASP A 69 -14.09 -26.86 14.87
N THR A 70 -12.95 -26.27 14.49
CA THR A 70 -11.82 -26.03 15.40
C THR A 70 -11.91 -24.69 16.14
N ARG A 71 -12.76 -23.75 15.70
CA ARG A 71 -12.83 -22.34 16.16
C ARG A 71 -11.53 -21.55 15.94
N GLU A 72 -10.53 -22.14 15.30
CA GLU A 72 -9.24 -21.50 15.03
C GLU A 72 -9.37 -20.40 13.96
N PRO A 73 -8.57 -19.32 14.05
CA PRO A 73 -8.60 -18.27 13.05
C PRO A 73 -8.06 -18.77 11.70
N ARG A 74 -8.76 -18.44 10.61
CA ARG A 74 -8.30 -18.71 9.23
C ARG A 74 -7.21 -17.74 8.84
N GLY A 75 -5.99 -18.07 9.23
CA GLY A 75 -4.80 -17.25 9.04
C GLY A 75 -4.80 -16.02 9.97
N ARG A 76 -4.08 -14.96 9.57
CA ARG A 76 -3.96 -13.76 10.38
C ARG A 76 -5.19 -12.87 10.23
N LEU A 77 -6.03 -12.83 11.27
CA LEU A 77 -7.19 -11.94 11.34
C LEU A 77 -6.81 -10.53 11.77
N ARG A 78 -7.50 -9.54 11.22
CA ARG A 78 -7.43 -8.15 11.73
C ARG A 78 -8.48 -7.96 12.82
N THR A 79 -8.13 -7.17 13.82
CA THR A 79 -8.98 -6.84 14.97
C THR A 79 -9.46 -5.39 14.97
N ASP A 80 -8.98 -4.56 14.04
CA ASP A 80 -9.41 -3.18 13.88
C ASP A 80 -10.72 -3.06 13.07
N GLU A 81 -11.33 -1.87 13.10
CA GLU A 81 -12.57 -1.54 12.38
C GLU A 81 -12.44 -1.65 10.85
N ARG A 82 -11.22 -1.79 10.33
CA ARG A 82 -10.92 -1.99 8.90
C ARG A 82 -10.83 -3.47 8.52
N ALA A 83 -11.17 -4.38 9.44
CA ALA A 83 -11.19 -5.81 9.19
C ALA A 83 -12.37 -6.21 8.29
N VAL A 84 -12.13 -6.22 6.98
CA VAL A 84 -13.11 -6.77 6.02
C VAL A 84 -13.42 -8.23 6.37
N ARG A 85 -14.71 -8.52 6.54
CA ARG A 85 -15.24 -9.83 6.95
C ARG A 85 -15.80 -10.61 5.77
N PHE A 86 -16.61 -9.97 4.95
CA PHE A 86 -17.12 -10.52 3.70
C PHE A 86 -17.39 -9.43 2.68
N VAL A 87 -17.46 -9.85 1.42
CA VAL A 87 -17.94 -9.06 0.30
C VAL A 87 -19.33 -9.56 -0.05
N GLU A 88 -20.31 -8.66 -0.17
CA GLU A 88 -21.68 -9.01 -0.53
C GLU A 88 -22.03 -8.51 -1.93
N VAL A 89 -22.68 -9.37 -2.69
CA VAL A 89 -23.35 -9.07 -3.95
C VAL A 89 -24.79 -9.57 -3.85
N VAL A 90 -25.74 -8.78 -4.36
CA VAL A 90 -27.15 -9.18 -4.37
C VAL A 90 -27.50 -9.77 -5.73
N VAL A 91 -27.99 -11.01 -5.73
CA VAL A 91 -28.52 -11.70 -6.92
C VAL A 91 -30.02 -11.41 -7.00
N ASN A 92 -30.45 -10.60 -7.98
CA ASN A 92 -31.84 -10.18 -8.11
C ASN A 92 -32.34 -10.00 -9.56
N GLY A 93 -33.56 -10.43 -9.84
CA GLY A 93 -34.24 -10.11 -11.09
C GLY A 93 -34.76 -8.68 -11.15
N PRO A 94 -35.22 -8.22 -12.33
CA PRO A 94 -36.24 -7.19 -12.41
C PRO A 94 -37.40 -7.48 -11.45
N LYS A 95 -37.98 -6.42 -10.85
CA LYS A 95 -39.07 -6.59 -9.89
C LYS A 95 -40.31 -7.28 -10.49
N SER A 96 -40.50 -7.18 -11.80
CA SER A 96 -41.57 -7.89 -12.51
C SER A 96 -41.50 -9.42 -12.34
N TRP A 97 -40.31 -10.01 -12.19
CA TRP A 97 -40.17 -11.44 -11.86
C TRP A 97 -40.66 -11.76 -10.44
N SER A 98 -40.40 -10.86 -9.48
CA SER A 98 -40.89 -11.00 -8.10
C SER A 98 -42.41 -10.85 -8.03
N LEU A 99 -43.01 -9.99 -8.87
CA LEU A 99 -44.46 -9.88 -9.03
C LEU A 99 -45.05 -11.18 -9.58
N ALA A 100 -44.48 -11.73 -10.66
CA ALA A 100 -44.95 -13.00 -11.23
C ALA A 100 -44.88 -14.15 -10.21
N ALA A 101 -43.79 -14.24 -9.44
CA ALA A 101 -43.64 -15.20 -8.35
C ALA A 101 -44.61 -14.96 -7.17
N ALA A 102 -45.04 -13.73 -6.92
CA ALA A 102 -46.08 -13.45 -5.93
C ALA A 102 -47.47 -13.86 -6.42
N LEU A 103 -47.71 -13.80 -7.74
CA LEU A 103 -48.97 -14.21 -8.35
C LEU A 103 -49.08 -15.74 -8.42
N HIS A 104 -48.00 -16.46 -8.75
CA HIS A 104 -48.06 -17.89 -9.03
C HIS A 104 -46.96 -18.68 -8.29
N PRO A 105 -47.32 -19.66 -7.43
CA PRO A 105 -46.36 -20.48 -6.70
C PRO A 105 -45.39 -21.24 -7.60
N GLU A 106 -45.83 -21.74 -8.77
CA GLU A 106 -44.96 -22.49 -9.68
C GLU A 106 -43.85 -21.59 -10.27
N ILE A 107 -44.16 -20.30 -10.50
CA ILE A 107 -43.17 -19.31 -10.91
C ILE A 107 -42.21 -18.99 -9.74
N ALA A 108 -42.72 -18.94 -8.51
CA ALA A 108 -41.90 -18.72 -7.33
C ALA A 108 -40.86 -19.82 -7.14
N ASP A 109 -41.28 -21.09 -7.19
CA ASP A 109 -40.39 -22.24 -7.01
C ASP A 109 -39.33 -22.29 -8.13
N ALA A 110 -39.75 -22.08 -9.38
CA ALA A 110 -38.84 -22.04 -10.52
C ALA A 110 -37.85 -20.87 -10.44
N TYR A 111 -38.30 -19.70 -10.00
CA TYR A 111 -37.45 -18.52 -9.84
C TYR A 111 -36.46 -18.70 -8.68
N ASP A 112 -36.90 -19.19 -7.52
CA ASP A 112 -36.04 -19.43 -6.36
C ASP A 112 -34.93 -20.46 -6.70
N ALA A 113 -35.28 -21.52 -7.43
CA ALA A 113 -34.33 -22.52 -7.92
C ALA A 113 -33.35 -21.94 -8.96
N ALA A 114 -33.82 -21.09 -9.87
CA ALA A 114 -32.96 -20.40 -10.83
C ALA A 114 -32.01 -19.41 -10.13
N GLN A 115 -32.45 -18.72 -9.08
CA GLN A 115 -31.58 -17.85 -8.26
C GLN A 115 -30.49 -18.65 -7.53
N ASP A 116 -30.82 -19.83 -7.01
CA ASP A 116 -29.83 -20.71 -6.37
C ASP A 116 -28.76 -21.18 -7.36
N ARG A 117 -29.17 -21.59 -8.56
CA ARG A 117 -28.24 -21.91 -9.66
C ARG A 117 -27.38 -20.70 -10.01
N ALA A 118 -27.97 -19.52 -10.18
CA ALA A 118 -27.25 -18.28 -10.46
C ALA A 118 -26.19 -17.96 -9.39
N ALA A 119 -26.51 -18.14 -8.11
CA ALA A 119 -25.55 -17.95 -7.02
C ALA A 119 -24.39 -18.95 -7.10
N ALA A 120 -24.68 -20.24 -7.34
CA ALA A 120 -23.65 -21.26 -7.51
C ALA A 120 -22.74 -20.96 -8.72
N GLU A 121 -23.29 -20.50 -9.84
CA GLU A 121 -22.50 -20.14 -11.02
C GLU A 121 -21.60 -18.92 -10.77
N ILE A 122 -22.11 -17.88 -10.09
CA ILE A 122 -21.28 -16.73 -9.67
C ILE A 122 -20.15 -17.18 -8.76
N ILE A 123 -20.43 -18.04 -7.78
CA ILE A 123 -19.42 -18.58 -6.85
C ILE A 123 -18.37 -19.38 -7.63
N GLY A 124 -18.79 -20.24 -8.56
CA GLY A 124 -17.90 -21.07 -9.36
C GLY A 124 -16.99 -20.23 -10.24
N TRP A 125 -17.54 -19.23 -10.93
CA TRP A 125 -16.78 -18.29 -11.75
C TRP A 125 -15.79 -17.48 -10.89
N LEU A 126 -16.24 -16.91 -9.77
CA LEU A 126 -15.34 -16.17 -8.87
C LEU A 126 -14.25 -17.07 -8.27
N ALA A 127 -14.50 -18.34 -8.00
CA ALA A 127 -13.47 -19.26 -7.53
C ALA A 127 -12.37 -19.52 -8.57
N GLN A 128 -12.66 -19.37 -9.86
CA GLN A 128 -11.69 -19.51 -10.95
C GLN A 128 -10.89 -18.22 -11.20
N HIS A 129 -11.51 -17.05 -10.99
CA HIS A 129 -10.94 -15.75 -11.37
C HIS A 129 -10.47 -14.89 -10.20
N ALA A 130 -10.99 -15.09 -8.99
CA ALA A 130 -10.61 -14.29 -7.83
C ALA A 130 -9.17 -14.57 -7.41
N THR A 131 -8.51 -13.52 -6.92
CA THR A 131 -7.12 -13.59 -6.49
C THR A 131 -6.93 -13.14 -5.05
N THR A 132 -5.77 -13.50 -4.50
CA THR A 132 -5.21 -12.90 -3.29
C THR A 132 -3.84 -12.29 -3.61
N ARG A 133 -3.29 -11.51 -2.67
CA ARG A 133 -2.02 -10.81 -2.85
C ARG A 133 -0.99 -11.28 -1.84
N VAL A 134 0.24 -11.49 -2.30
CA VAL A 134 1.36 -11.94 -1.48
C VAL A 134 2.58 -11.08 -1.73
N GLY A 135 3.37 -10.81 -0.67
CA GLY A 135 4.56 -9.99 -0.74
C GLY A 135 4.39 -8.58 -0.16
N PRO A 136 5.48 -7.79 -0.12
CA PRO A 136 5.49 -6.44 0.43
C PRO A 136 4.64 -5.48 -0.42
N ARG A 137 4.10 -4.42 0.21
CA ARG A 137 3.36 -3.37 -0.50
C ARG A 137 4.24 -2.75 -1.59
N GLY A 138 3.68 -2.54 -2.78
CA GLY A 138 4.43 -2.03 -3.95
C GLY A 138 5.24 -3.08 -4.72
N GLY A 139 5.21 -4.34 -4.30
CA GLY A 139 5.85 -5.47 -5.00
C GLY A 139 5.08 -6.78 -4.83
N GLN A 140 3.76 -6.69 -4.73
CA GLN A 140 2.92 -7.86 -4.45
C GLN A 140 2.73 -8.69 -5.72
N VAL A 141 2.63 -10.01 -5.61
CA VAL A 141 2.15 -10.88 -6.69
C VAL A 141 0.72 -11.29 -6.43
N GLN A 142 -0.05 -11.45 -7.50
CA GLN A 142 -1.38 -12.03 -7.42
C GLN A 142 -1.30 -13.54 -7.53
N LEU A 143 -2.05 -14.22 -6.67
CA LEU A 143 -2.21 -15.67 -6.72
C LEU A 143 -3.68 -16.00 -6.89
N PRO A 144 -4.02 -16.98 -7.75
CA PRO A 144 -5.39 -17.46 -7.85
C PRO A 144 -5.84 -18.04 -6.51
N VAL A 145 -7.13 -17.90 -6.22
CA VAL A 145 -7.77 -18.55 -5.08
C VAL A 145 -7.92 -20.04 -5.37
N GLU A 146 -7.55 -20.88 -4.41
CA GLU A 146 -7.73 -22.34 -4.48
C GLU A 146 -9.06 -22.76 -3.85
N VAL A 147 -9.40 -22.17 -2.70
CA VAL A 147 -10.66 -22.39 -2.00
C VAL A 147 -11.32 -21.07 -1.62
N LEU A 148 -12.57 -20.93 -2.01
CA LEU A 148 -13.45 -19.83 -1.62
C LEU A 148 -14.62 -20.38 -0.82
N GLU A 149 -15.08 -19.62 0.19
CA GLU A 149 -16.34 -19.91 0.87
C GLU A 149 -17.33 -18.77 0.69
N ALA A 150 -18.60 -19.14 0.53
CA ALA A 150 -19.70 -18.21 0.37
C ALA A 150 -20.91 -18.65 1.20
N VAL A 151 -21.77 -17.68 1.48
CA VAL A 151 -23.08 -17.90 2.11
C VAL A 151 -24.13 -17.17 1.29
N THR A 152 -25.30 -17.80 1.10
CA THR A 152 -26.47 -17.12 0.56
C THR A 152 -27.56 -16.99 1.62
N VAL A 153 -28.17 -15.80 1.69
CA VAL A 153 -29.36 -15.53 2.51
C VAL A 153 -30.47 -15.05 1.58
N ARG A 154 -31.62 -15.72 1.60
CA ARG A 154 -32.77 -15.41 0.74
C ARG A 154 -33.72 -14.46 1.44
N HIS A 155 -34.12 -13.41 0.74
CA HIS A 155 -35.20 -12.52 1.14
C HIS A 155 -36.27 -12.46 0.04
N TYR A 156 -37.53 -12.32 0.45
CA TYR A 156 -38.69 -12.29 -0.46
C TYR A 156 -39.30 -10.90 -0.61
N THR A 157 -38.98 -10.01 0.33
CA THR A 157 -39.53 -8.67 0.45
C THR A 157 -38.40 -7.65 0.36
N SER A 158 -38.74 -6.44 -0.10
CA SER A 158 -37.80 -5.31 0.09
C SER A 158 -37.89 -4.80 1.53
N ARG A 159 -36.99 -3.87 1.90
CA ARG A 159 -37.09 -3.14 3.18
C ARG A 159 -38.47 -2.49 3.40
N ALA A 160 -39.15 -2.13 2.32
CA ALA A 160 -40.46 -1.49 2.32
C ALA A 160 -41.63 -2.50 2.24
N GLY A 161 -41.36 -3.80 2.13
CA GLY A 161 -42.36 -4.86 2.14
C GLY A 161 -43.08 -5.11 0.81
N ASP A 162 -42.60 -4.61 -0.33
CA ASP A 162 -43.06 -5.04 -1.67
C ASP A 162 -42.38 -6.35 -2.11
N PRO A 163 -42.97 -7.08 -3.10
CA PRO A 163 -42.38 -8.27 -3.68
C PRO A 163 -41.00 -7.95 -4.24
N HIS A 164 -39.97 -8.53 -3.64
CA HIS A 164 -38.61 -8.37 -4.11
C HIS A 164 -37.81 -9.61 -3.69
N ARG A 165 -37.93 -10.68 -4.45
CA ARG A 165 -37.20 -11.92 -4.20
C ARG A 165 -35.75 -11.76 -4.65
N HIS A 166 -34.81 -11.86 -3.71
CA HIS A 166 -33.39 -11.68 -3.95
C HIS A 166 -32.54 -12.52 -2.99
N LEU A 167 -31.31 -12.84 -3.42
CA LEU A 167 -30.31 -13.52 -2.59
C LEU A 167 -29.18 -12.55 -2.25
N HIS A 168 -28.85 -12.44 -0.96
CA HIS A 168 -27.59 -11.85 -0.52
C HIS A 168 -26.51 -12.93 -0.62
N LEU A 169 -25.66 -12.82 -1.65
CA LEU A 169 -24.49 -13.67 -1.83
C LEU A 169 -23.29 -13.02 -1.14
N GLN A 170 -22.81 -13.65 -0.06
CA GLN A 170 -21.72 -13.17 0.75
C GLN A 170 -20.49 -14.06 0.57
N LEU A 171 -19.38 -13.48 0.13
CA LEU A 171 -18.10 -14.13 -0.08
C LEU A 171 -17.20 -13.87 1.12
N ASN A 172 -16.70 -14.91 1.78
CA ASN A 172 -15.82 -14.72 2.93
C ASN A 172 -14.56 -13.94 2.50
N ALA A 173 -14.12 -13.00 3.33
CA ALA A 173 -12.88 -12.27 3.07
C ALA A 173 -11.63 -13.16 3.27
N ARG A 174 -11.79 -14.37 3.82
CA ARG A 174 -10.74 -15.38 3.98
C ARG A 174 -10.87 -16.44 2.91
N VAL A 175 -9.82 -16.55 2.10
CA VAL A 175 -9.68 -17.49 0.99
C VAL A 175 -8.40 -18.29 1.15
N PHE A 176 -8.39 -19.53 0.66
CA PHE A 176 -7.20 -20.37 0.71
C PHE A 176 -6.42 -20.24 -0.60
N ALA A 177 -5.11 -20.02 -0.51
CA ALA A 177 -4.21 -20.05 -1.65
C ALA A 177 -2.77 -20.29 -1.20
N ALA A 178 -2.03 -21.10 -1.98
CA ALA A 178 -0.65 -21.48 -1.70
C ALA A 178 -0.48 -22.04 -0.27
N GLY A 179 -1.35 -22.98 0.11
CA GLY A 179 -1.29 -23.68 1.40
C GLY A 179 -1.63 -22.82 2.64
N LYS A 180 -2.20 -21.62 2.47
CA LYS A 180 -2.51 -20.70 3.58
C LYS A 180 -3.84 -19.98 3.38
N TRP A 181 -4.53 -19.69 4.48
CA TRP A 181 -5.65 -18.75 4.50
C TRP A 181 -5.14 -17.29 4.43
N ARG A 182 -5.67 -16.55 3.45
CA ARG A 182 -5.24 -15.18 3.08
C ARG A 182 -6.46 -14.29 2.89
N GLY A 183 -6.23 -12.98 2.72
CA GLY A 183 -7.29 -12.01 2.46
C GLY A 183 -7.66 -11.97 0.99
N LEU A 184 -8.96 -12.01 0.68
CA LEU A 184 -9.51 -11.83 -0.66
C LEU A 184 -9.10 -10.47 -1.24
N HIS A 185 -8.72 -10.43 -2.50
CA HIS A 185 -8.46 -9.18 -3.20
C HIS A 185 -9.78 -8.51 -3.61
N THR A 186 -10.32 -7.68 -2.73
CA THR A 186 -11.64 -7.05 -2.93
C THR A 186 -11.73 -6.11 -4.15
N VAL A 187 -10.61 -5.50 -4.56
CA VAL A 187 -10.54 -4.68 -5.78
C VAL A 187 -10.79 -5.54 -7.02
N GLY A 188 -10.23 -6.76 -7.06
CA GLY A 188 -10.49 -7.70 -8.15
C GLY A 188 -11.97 -8.05 -8.28
N VAL A 189 -12.65 -8.34 -7.15
CA VAL A 189 -14.09 -8.64 -7.15
C VAL A 189 -14.92 -7.44 -7.62
N ARG A 190 -14.57 -6.21 -7.21
CA ARG A 190 -15.21 -4.98 -7.68
C ARG A 190 -15.10 -4.84 -9.21
N ASP A 191 -13.91 -5.07 -9.75
CA ASP A 191 -13.67 -4.93 -11.20
C ASP A 191 -14.21 -6.09 -12.03
N PHE A 192 -14.74 -7.13 -11.37
CA PHE A 192 -15.47 -8.24 -11.99
C PHE A 192 -17.00 -8.10 -11.88
N LEU A 193 -17.53 -6.98 -11.36
CA LEU A 193 -18.97 -6.82 -11.15
C LEU A 193 -19.79 -6.89 -12.43
N THR A 194 -19.24 -6.51 -13.58
CA THR A 194 -19.91 -6.65 -14.88
C THR A 194 -20.20 -8.13 -15.17
N ALA A 195 -19.21 -9.00 -15.00
CA ALA A 195 -19.36 -10.45 -15.17
C ALA A 195 -20.34 -11.04 -14.16
N VAL A 196 -20.16 -10.71 -12.87
CA VAL A 196 -21.01 -11.23 -11.80
C VAL A 196 -22.49 -10.87 -12.01
N ASN A 197 -22.79 -9.63 -12.38
CA ASN A 197 -24.15 -9.20 -12.70
C ASN A 197 -24.68 -9.81 -14.01
N GLY A 198 -23.82 -9.96 -15.02
CA GLY A 198 -24.13 -10.62 -16.29
C GLY A 198 -24.52 -12.09 -16.08
N ILE A 199 -23.64 -12.88 -15.45
CA ILE A 199 -23.86 -14.28 -15.12
C ILE A 199 -25.13 -14.44 -14.30
N GLY A 200 -25.27 -13.68 -13.21
CA GLY A 200 -26.46 -13.77 -12.35
C GLY A 200 -27.76 -13.51 -13.12
N HIS A 201 -27.78 -12.48 -13.97
CA HIS A 201 -28.97 -12.15 -14.75
C HIS A 201 -29.29 -13.22 -15.80
N ALA A 202 -28.28 -13.63 -16.56
CA ALA A 202 -28.44 -14.60 -17.65
C ALA A 202 -28.77 -16.00 -17.13
N ALA A 203 -28.20 -16.41 -16.00
CA ALA A 203 -28.51 -17.68 -15.35
C ALA A 203 -29.99 -17.83 -15.02
N VAL A 204 -30.69 -16.74 -14.68
CA VAL A 204 -32.14 -16.76 -14.47
C VAL A 204 -32.92 -16.52 -15.77
N ALA A 205 -32.54 -15.51 -16.56
CA ALA A 205 -33.28 -15.12 -17.76
C ALA A 205 -33.28 -16.22 -18.86
N CYS A 206 -32.22 -17.04 -18.90
CA CYS A 206 -32.09 -18.15 -19.84
C CYS A 206 -32.52 -19.50 -19.24
N ASP A 207 -33.02 -19.52 -18.00
CA ASP A 207 -33.34 -20.76 -17.29
C ASP A 207 -34.61 -21.41 -17.87
N LEU A 208 -34.50 -22.68 -18.28
CA LEU A 208 -35.60 -23.39 -18.93
C LEU A 208 -36.84 -23.52 -18.04
N GLN A 209 -36.66 -23.88 -16.76
CA GLN A 209 -37.77 -24.11 -15.84
C GLN A 209 -38.51 -22.80 -15.55
N PHE A 210 -37.77 -21.73 -15.26
CA PHE A 210 -38.35 -20.42 -15.01
C PHE A 210 -39.09 -19.89 -16.24
N ARG A 211 -38.49 -20.03 -17.44
CA ARG A 211 -39.11 -19.58 -18.70
C ARG A 211 -40.36 -20.37 -19.06
N MET A 212 -40.38 -21.68 -18.79
CA MET A 212 -41.58 -22.51 -18.96
C MET A 212 -42.68 -22.13 -17.98
N ALA A 213 -42.34 -21.86 -16.71
CA ALA A 213 -43.31 -21.45 -15.70
C ALA A 213 -43.96 -20.09 -16.04
N LEU A 214 -43.15 -19.11 -16.50
CA LEU A 214 -43.67 -17.84 -17.01
C LEU A 214 -44.63 -18.05 -18.20
N ALA A 215 -44.20 -18.85 -19.18
CA ALA A 215 -44.96 -19.08 -20.40
C ALA A 215 -46.29 -19.81 -20.14
N ALA A 216 -46.30 -20.77 -19.21
CA ALA A 216 -47.50 -21.50 -18.79
C ALA A 216 -48.59 -20.56 -18.23
N HIS A 217 -48.18 -19.44 -17.61
CA HIS A 217 -49.07 -18.42 -17.07
C HIS A 217 -49.24 -17.20 -18.01
N GLY A 218 -48.84 -17.34 -19.27
CA GLY A 218 -49.06 -16.34 -20.32
C GLY A 218 -48.12 -15.14 -20.28
N TYR A 219 -47.01 -15.21 -19.52
CA TYR A 219 -46.04 -14.13 -19.41
C TYR A 219 -44.90 -14.23 -20.42
N THR A 220 -44.48 -13.09 -20.95
CA THR A 220 -43.35 -12.97 -21.86
C THR A 220 -42.28 -12.02 -21.31
N LEU A 221 -41.01 -12.27 -21.64
CA LEU A 221 -39.93 -11.33 -21.30
C LEU A 221 -39.59 -10.51 -22.53
N ASP A 222 -39.47 -9.20 -22.35
CA ASP A 222 -38.99 -8.30 -23.39
C ASP A 222 -37.45 -8.32 -23.52
N ALA A 223 -36.91 -7.54 -24.46
CA ALA A 223 -35.46 -7.45 -24.69
C ALA A 223 -34.67 -6.89 -23.49
N THR A 224 -35.34 -6.24 -22.52
CA THR A 224 -34.73 -5.75 -21.27
C THR A 224 -34.76 -6.80 -20.15
N GLY A 225 -35.42 -7.94 -20.40
CA GLY A 225 -35.63 -9.01 -19.45
C GLY A 225 -36.78 -8.76 -18.48
N GLU A 226 -37.61 -7.73 -18.67
CA GLU A 226 -38.81 -7.51 -17.84
C GLU A 226 -40.00 -8.33 -18.34
N THR A 227 -40.87 -8.76 -17.42
CA THR A 227 -42.17 -9.35 -17.79
C THR A 227 -43.07 -8.28 -18.37
N GLN A 228 -43.40 -8.38 -19.67
CA GLN A 228 -44.09 -7.35 -20.43
C GLN A 228 -45.45 -6.99 -19.81
N GLU A 229 -46.19 -8.00 -19.36
CA GLU A 229 -47.55 -7.87 -18.82
C GLU A 229 -47.56 -7.29 -17.40
N LEU A 230 -46.43 -7.32 -16.69
CA LEU A 230 -46.32 -6.83 -15.31
C LEU A 230 -45.53 -5.53 -15.16
N ALA A 231 -44.79 -5.12 -16.20
CA ALA A 231 -43.85 -3.99 -16.16
C ALA A 231 -44.52 -2.66 -15.74
N SER A 232 -45.75 -2.39 -16.18
CA SER A 232 -46.50 -1.18 -15.83
C SER A 232 -46.95 -1.12 -14.37
N TYR A 233 -47.02 -2.26 -13.68
CA TYR A 233 -47.52 -2.36 -12.30
C TYR A 233 -46.42 -2.30 -11.25
N VAL A 234 -45.15 -2.50 -11.64
CA VAL A 234 -43.98 -2.44 -10.76
C VAL A 234 -43.90 -1.11 -10.03
N GLY A 235 -43.94 0.00 -10.77
CA GLY A 235 -43.85 1.35 -10.20
C GLY A 235 -44.92 1.65 -9.16
N PRO A 236 -46.22 1.56 -9.50
CA PRO A 236 -47.32 1.82 -8.57
C PRO A 236 -47.28 0.96 -7.29
N LEU A 237 -46.95 -0.33 -7.41
CA LEU A 237 -46.90 -1.24 -6.26
C LEU A 237 -45.70 -0.96 -5.35
N SER A 238 -44.51 -0.74 -5.95
CA SER A 238 -43.32 -0.35 -5.19
C SER A 238 -43.47 1.00 -4.49
N ALA A 239 -44.17 1.96 -5.10
CA ALA A 239 -44.42 3.27 -4.50
C ALA A 239 -45.21 3.18 -3.19
N ARG A 240 -46.26 2.35 -3.20
CA ARG A 240 -47.13 2.12 -2.04
C ARG A 240 -46.37 1.45 -0.92
N ALA A 241 -45.60 0.40 -1.22
CA ALA A 241 -44.74 -0.23 -0.23
C ALA A 241 -43.71 0.76 0.33
N ALA A 242 -43.05 1.53 -0.54
CA ALA A 242 -42.11 2.55 -0.12
C ALA A 242 -42.74 3.59 0.82
N GLN A 243 -44.00 3.98 0.61
CA GLN A 243 -44.73 4.86 1.54
C GLN A 243 -44.90 4.21 2.92
N ILE A 244 -45.32 2.96 2.97
CA ILE A 244 -45.47 2.21 4.23
C ILE A 244 -44.12 2.05 4.94
N GLY A 245 -43.07 1.70 4.19
CA GLY A 245 -41.70 1.60 4.71
C GLY A 245 -41.21 2.91 5.31
N ARG A 246 -41.60 4.06 4.75
CA ARG A 246 -41.25 5.38 5.28
C ARG A 246 -42.04 5.74 6.53
N ASN A 247 -43.34 5.38 6.60
CA ASN A 247 -44.12 5.48 7.85
C ASN A 247 -43.46 4.68 8.99
N LEU A 248 -43.03 3.44 8.67
CA LEU A 248 -42.31 2.57 9.60
C LEU A 248 -40.98 3.17 10.07
N ASP A 249 -40.16 3.64 9.14
CA ASP A 249 -38.91 4.32 9.46
C ASP A 249 -39.17 5.57 10.32
N GLY A 250 -40.29 6.26 10.10
CA GLY A 250 -40.79 7.36 10.93
C GLY A 250 -41.04 6.93 12.38
N TYR A 251 -41.86 5.91 12.60
CA TYR A 251 -42.15 5.44 13.95
C TYR A 251 -40.92 4.85 14.66
N GLU A 252 -40.06 4.12 13.93
CA GLU A 252 -38.81 3.60 14.48
C GLU A 252 -37.87 4.74 14.91
N ARG A 253 -37.83 5.83 14.15
CA ARG A 253 -37.06 7.03 14.47
C ARG A 253 -37.62 7.76 15.70
N ASP A 254 -38.92 8.01 15.75
CA ASP A 254 -39.58 8.67 16.88
C ASP A 254 -39.34 7.88 18.17
N TRP A 255 -39.44 6.55 18.09
CA TRP A 255 -39.20 5.69 19.22
C TRP A 255 -37.74 5.66 19.66
N ARG A 256 -36.78 5.56 18.74
CA ARG A 256 -35.35 5.61 19.08
C ARG A 256 -34.94 6.95 19.70
N THR A 257 -35.57 8.04 19.27
CA THR A 257 -35.40 9.36 19.89
C THR A 257 -35.89 9.35 21.33
N ALA A 258 -37.04 8.73 21.57
CA ALA A 258 -37.60 8.58 22.91
C ALA A 258 -36.87 7.53 23.78
N HIS A 259 -36.15 6.57 23.18
CA HIS A 259 -35.47 5.46 23.87
C HIS A 259 -34.01 5.31 23.41
N PRO A 260 -33.11 6.24 23.81
CA PRO A 260 -31.71 6.22 23.38
C PRO A 260 -30.98 4.96 23.85
N GLY A 261 -30.30 4.27 22.94
CA GLY A 261 -29.51 3.07 23.24
C GLY A 261 -30.33 1.76 23.31
N GLU A 262 -31.65 1.83 23.20
CA GLU A 262 -32.52 0.66 23.12
C GLU A 262 -32.83 0.28 21.66
N SER A 263 -33.20 -0.98 21.44
CA SER A 263 -33.64 -1.48 20.13
C SER A 263 -35.08 -1.95 20.21
N PRO A 264 -35.94 -1.58 19.24
CA PRO A 264 -37.35 -1.92 19.30
C PRO A 264 -37.55 -3.44 19.15
N GLY A 265 -38.26 -4.02 20.11
CA GLY A 265 -38.57 -5.45 20.13
C GLY A 265 -39.58 -5.86 19.04
N PRO A 266 -39.69 -7.16 18.71
CA PRO A 266 -40.57 -7.66 17.63
C PRO A 266 -42.06 -7.32 17.80
N ALA A 267 -42.55 -7.27 19.04
CA ALA A 267 -43.95 -6.89 19.31
C ALA A 267 -44.25 -5.43 18.94
N LEU A 268 -43.28 -4.53 19.20
CA LEU A 268 -43.39 -3.11 18.89
C LEU A 268 -43.30 -2.86 17.38
N ARG A 269 -42.39 -3.55 16.69
CA ARG A 269 -42.30 -3.50 15.21
C ARG A 269 -43.60 -3.94 14.55
N ARG A 270 -44.23 -5.02 15.03
CA ARG A 270 -45.57 -5.46 14.56
C ARG A 270 -46.66 -4.42 14.79
N ALA A 271 -46.64 -3.70 15.91
CA ALA A 271 -47.58 -2.61 16.18
C ALA A 271 -47.35 -1.41 15.25
N TRP A 272 -46.10 -1.13 14.86
CA TRP A 272 -45.78 -0.12 13.85
C TRP A 272 -46.19 -0.54 12.44
N ASP A 273 -45.98 -1.80 12.05
CA ASP A 273 -46.50 -2.34 10.78
C ASP A 273 -48.01 -2.16 10.70
N ALA A 274 -48.70 -2.41 11.81
CA ALA A 274 -50.13 -2.21 11.94
C ALA A 274 -50.54 -0.74 11.73
N ARG A 275 -49.86 0.16 12.41
CA ARG A 275 -50.12 1.60 12.35
C ARG A 275 -49.78 2.19 10.97
N ALA A 276 -48.64 1.82 10.40
CA ALA A 276 -48.13 2.35 9.12
C ALA A 276 -49.08 2.06 7.97
N TRP A 277 -49.83 0.97 8.09
CA TRP A 277 -50.85 0.55 7.15
C TRP A 277 -52.20 1.25 7.34
N ALA A 278 -52.62 1.44 8.59
CA ALA A 278 -53.86 2.12 8.93
C ALA A 278 -53.80 3.61 8.55
N ASP A 279 -52.63 4.23 8.68
CA ASP A 279 -52.32 5.60 8.25
C ASP A 279 -52.38 5.67 6.71
N GLY A 280 -53.60 5.83 6.17
CA GLY A 280 -53.89 5.94 4.74
C GLY A 280 -55.14 5.18 4.28
N ARG A 281 -55.63 4.19 5.05
CA ARG A 281 -56.95 3.53 4.89
C ARG A 281 -57.41 2.90 6.22
N PRO A 282 -58.26 3.57 7.02
CA PRO A 282 -58.63 3.12 8.38
C PRO A 282 -59.47 1.83 8.44
N ASP A 283 -60.10 1.40 7.34
CA ASP A 283 -61.12 0.32 7.37
C ASP A 283 -60.61 -1.09 7.02
N LYS A 284 -59.30 -1.32 6.88
CA LYS A 284 -58.77 -2.61 6.38
C LYS A 284 -57.93 -3.35 7.41
N ILE A 285 -58.43 -4.51 7.86
CA ILE A 285 -57.77 -5.39 8.84
C ILE A 285 -56.42 -5.88 8.31
N LEU A 286 -55.42 -5.86 9.19
CA LEU A 286 -54.07 -6.30 8.91
C LEU A 286 -53.97 -7.80 8.69
N PRO A 287 -53.18 -8.22 7.71
CA PRO A 287 -52.94 -9.62 7.46
C PRO A 287 -51.78 -10.05 8.40
N ARG A 288 -51.95 -11.16 9.15
CA ARG A 288 -51.16 -11.59 10.32
C ARG A 288 -50.00 -12.55 9.97
N SER A 289 -49.81 -12.89 8.69
CA SER A 289 -48.86 -13.91 8.20
C SER A 289 -48.24 -13.58 6.81
N GLY A 290 -47.36 -14.45 6.30
CA GLY A 290 -46.81 -14.33 4.94
C GLY A 290 -47.83 -14.59 3.82
N VAL A 291 -48.76 -15.55 4.01
CA VAL A 291 -49.89 -15.83 3.10
C VAL A 291 -50.75 -14.59 2.91
N ASP A 292 -50.92 -13.91 4.01
CA ASP A 292 -51.57 -12.62 4.22
C ASP A 292 -50.88 -11.46 3.45
N LEU A 293 -49.55 -11.50 3.31
CA LEU A 293 -48.77 -10.54 2.51
C LEU A 293 -48.91 -10.75 1.00
N ILE A 294 -48.91 -12.00 0.54
CA ILE A 294 -49.11 -12.33 -0.88
C ILE A 294 -50.55 -12.01 -1.30
N ALA A 295 -51.53 -12.35 -0.49
CA ALA A 295 -52.93 -11.98 -0.71
C ALA A 295 -53.10 -10.45 -0.81
N ARG A 296 -52.36 -9.70 0.00
CA ARG A 296 -52.31 -8.23 -0.07
C ARG A 296 -51.75 -7.74 -1.40
N TRP A 297 -50.61 -8.25 -1.84
CA TRP A 297 -50.02 -7.85 -3.13
C TRP A 297 -50.94 -8.17 -4.32
N ARG A 298 -51.59 -9.33 -4.31
CA ARG A 298 -52.61 -9.72 -5.30
C ARG A 298 -53.79 -8.76 -5.32
N ALA A 299 -54.30 -8.40 -4.14
CA ALA A 299 -55.40 -7.43 -4.02
C ALA A 299 -55.00 -6.03 -4.51
N GLU A 300 -53.77 -5.60 -4.26
CA GLU A 300 -53.23 -4.33 -4.77
C GLU A 300 -53.10 -4.32 -6.29
N LEU A 301 -52.55 -5.38 -6.88
CA LEU A 301 -52.47 -5.53 -8.34
C LEU A 301 -53.87 -5.50 -8.97
N THR A 302 -54.81 -6.24 -8.40
CA THR A 302 -56.21 -6.24 -8.87
C THR A 302 -56.83 -4.84 -8.80
N ALA A 303 -56.56 -4.10 -7.72
CA ALA A 303 -57.02 -2.72 -7.57
C ALA A 303 -56.37 -1.74 -8.57
N LEU A 304 -55.16 -2.04 -9.05
CA LEU A 304 -54.51 -1.33 -10.15
C LEU A 304 -55.05 -1.72 -11.54
N GLY A 305 -56.04 -2.61 -11.60
CA GLY A 305 -56.67 -3.08 -12.83
C GLY A 305 -55.92 -4.22 -13.53
N TYR A 306 -54.99 -4.87 -12.84
CA TYR A 306 -54.33 -6.07 -13.34
C TYR A 306 -55.33 -7.22 -13.51
N ARG A 307 -55.18 -7.98 -14.62
CA ARG A 307 -55.89 -9.23 -14.89
C ARG A 307 -54.88 -10.25 -15.36
N ASP A 308 -55.01 -11.48 -14.87
CA ASP A 308 -54.13 -12.56 -15.33
C ASP A 308 -54.33 -12.82 -16.83
N PRO A 309 -53.24 -13.11 -17.57
CA PRO A 309 -53.34 -13.58 -18.95
C PRO A 309 -54.22 -14.82 -19.04
N GLU A 310 -55.19 -14.82 -19.95
CA GLU A 310 -56.18 -15.91 -20.06
C GLU A 310 -55.62 -17.18 -20.72
N THR A 311 -54.49 -17.08 -21.42
CA THR A 311 -53.94 -18.17 -22.22
C THR A 311 -52.43 -18.31 -22.04
N PRO A 312 -51.92 -19.54 -21.85
CA PRO A 312 -50.49 -19.82 -21.91
C PRO A 312 -49.89 -19.36 -23.25
N VAL A 313 -48.66 -18.86 -23.20
CA VAL A 313 -47.89 -18.49 -24.40
C VAL A 313 -46.94 -19.61 -24.78
N GLN A 314 -46.73 -19.83 -26.07
CA GLN A 314 -45.75 -20.81 -26.54
C GLN A 314 -44.33 -20.23 -26.39
N LEU A 315 -43.51 -20.86 -25.54
CA LEU A 315 -42.09 -20.52 -25.46
C LEU A 315 -41.38 -20.90 -26.77
N ARG A 316 -40.75 -19.93 -27.43
CA ARG A 316 -39.95 -20.12 -28.66
C ARG A 316 -38.52 -19.61 -28.43
N PRO A 317 -37.65 -20.42 -27.81
CA PRO A 317 -36.26 -20.02 -27.60
C PRO A 317 -35.52 -19.86 -28.91
N THR A 318 -34.58 -18.91 -28.95
CA THR A 318 -33.65 -18.79 -30.07
C THR A 318 -32.67 -19.97 -30.04
N PRO A 319 -32.55 -20.77 -31.13
CA PRO A 319 -31.57 -21.85 -31.19
C PRO A 319 -30.15 -21.30 -31.09
N VAL A 320 -29.28 -21.91 -30.29
CA VAL A 320 -27.88 -21.48 -30.13
C VAL A 320 -27.14 -21.43 -31.47
N GLY A 321 -27.42 -22.36 -32.38
CA GLY A 321 -26.83 -22.39 -33.71
C GLY A 321 -27.29 -21.26 -34.65
N ALA A 322 -28.39 -20.57 -34.33
CA ALA A 322 -28.91 -19.45 -35.11
C ALA A 322 -28.30 -18.10 -34.70
N LEU A 323 -27.55 -18.06 -33.58
CA LEU A 323 -26.87 -16.85 -33.13
C LEU A 323 -25.70 -16.53 -34.07
N ASP A 324 -25.76 -15.37 -34.72
CA ASP A 324 -24.61 -14.78 -35.40
C ASP A 324 -23.57 -14.34 -34.35
N ARG A 325 -22.59 -15.22 -34.10
CA ARG A 325 -21.54 -15.00 -33.11
C ARG A 325 -20.65 -13.81 -33.46
N ASP A 326 -20.33 -13.63 -34.75
CA ASP A 326 -19.46 -12.54 -35.18
C ASP A 326 -20.19 -11.20 -35.09
N GLY A 327 -21.48 -11.17 -35.46
CA GLY A 327 -22.38 -10.05 -35.21
C GLY A 327 -22.52 -9.72 -33.71
N ALA A 328 -22.67 -10.74 -32.86
CA ALA A 328 -22.72 -10.57 -31.40
C ALA A 328 -21.42 -9.97 -30.85
N VAL A 329 -20.25 -10.49 -31.26
CA VAL A 329 -18.94 -9.94 -30.88
C VAL A 329 -18.81 -8.48 -31.29
N LYS A 330 -19.18 -8.14 -32.53
CA LYS A 330 -19.14 -6.75 -33.01
C LYS A 330 -20.03 -5.84 -32.16
N MET A 331 -21.26 -6.28 -31.87
CA MET A 331 -22.20 -5.53 -31.02
C MET A 331 -21.67 -5.34 -29.59
N MET A 332 -21.05 -6.37 -28.99
CA MET A 332 -20.41 -6.25 -27.65
C MET A 332 -19.33 -5.18 -27.65
N LEU A 333 -18.42 -5.24 -28.61
CA LEU A 333 -17.30 -4.30 -28.69
C LEU A 333 -17.79 -2.88 -28.97
N THR A 334 -18.83 -2.70 -29.81
CA THR A 334 -19.45 -1.38 -30.02
C THR A 334 -20.08 -0.83 -28.73
N ARG A 335 -20.85 -1.64 -27.99
CA ARG A 335 -21.49 -1.21 -26.72
C ARG A 335 -20.45 -0.86 -25.66
N LEU A 336 -19.38 -1.65 -25.53
CA LEU A 336 -18.28 -1.34 -24.63
C LEU A 336 -17.56 -0.05 -25.05
N ALA A 337 -17.18 0.05 -26.33
CA ALA A 337 -16.49 1.21 -26.88
C ALA A 337 -17.28 2.52 -26.72
N ALA A 338 -18.61 2.49 -26.78
CA ALA A 338 -19.45 3.67 -26.54
C ALA A 338 -19.41 4.17 -25.09
N SER A 339 -19.07 3.31 -24.14
CA SER A 339 -19.09 3.63 -22.70
C SER A 339 -17.72 3.81 -22.06
N ARG A 340 -16.67 3.20 -22.63
CA ARG A 340 -15.31 3.20 -22.06
C ARG A 340 -14.23 2.94 -23.10
N SER A 341 -13.02 3.36 -22.79
CA SER A 341 -11.82 3.24 -23.61
C SER A 341 -11.02 1.98 -23.33
N ALA A 342 -11.19 1.37 -22.15
CA ALA A 342 -10.52 0.13 -21.78
C ALA A 342 -11.44 -0.81 -20.97
N TRP A 343 -11.21 -2.11 -21.11
CA TRP A 343 -11.95 -3.17 -20.41
C TRP A 343 -11.05 -4.35 -20.05
N ASN A 344 -11.57 -5.24 -19.22
CA ASN A 344 -10.97 -6.52 -18.90
C ASN A 344 -11.82 -7.69 -19.45
N ALA A 345 -11.34 -8.93 -19.32
CA ALA A 345 -12.07 -10.10 -19.80
C ALA A 345 -13.43 -10.29 -19.08
N ALA A 346 -13.53 -9.87 -17.82
CA ALA A 346 -14.76 -9.94 -17.04
C ALA A 346 -15.84 -8.97 -17.57
N ASP A 347 -15.46 -7.78 -18.03
CA ASP A 347 -16.37 -6.84 -18.70
C ASP A 347 -16.94 -7.46 -19.99
N LEU A 348 -16.09 -8.11 -20.81
CA LEU A 348 -16.53 -8.85 -22.00
C LEU A 348 -17.45 -10.03 -21.64
N ARG A 349 -17.12 -10.80 -20.60
CA ARG A 349 -17.96 -11.90 -20.11
C ARG A 349 -19.34 -11.42 -19.71
N GLY A 350 -19.42 -10.31 -18.97
CA GLY A 350 -20.70 -9.75 -18.57
C GLY A 350 -21.57 -9.31 -19.75
N GLU A 351 -20.98 -8.67 -20.77
CA GLU A 351 -21.69 -8.29 -21.99
C GLU A 351 -22.16 -9.50 -22.81
N ALA A 352 -21.35 -10.56 -22.92
CA ALA A 352 -21.75 -11.81 -23.59
C ALA A 352 -22.98 -12.43 -22.92
N GLU A 353 -23.02 -12.46 -21.59
CA GLU A 353 -24.15 -12.98 -20.82
C GLU A 353 -25.41 -12.13 -21.01
N GLN A 354 -25.27 -10.80 -21.02
CA GLN A 354 -26.40 -9.90 -21.28
C GLN A 354 -26.97 -10.08 -22.70
N LEU A 355 -26.11 -10.29 -23.70
CA LEU A 355 -26.57 -10.56 -25.07
C LEU A 355 -27.25 -11.92 -25.22
N ASN A 356 -26.73 -12.96 -24.57
CA ASN A 356 -27.38 -14.27 -24.57
C ASN A 356 -28.81 -14.18 -23.99
N ALA A 357 -28.98 -13.45 -22.88
CA ALA A 357 -30.30 -13.19 -22.30
C ALA A 357 -31.20 -12.38 -23.25
N ALA A 358 -30.70 -11.27 -23.81
CA ALA A 358 -31.47 -10.38 -24.67
C ALA A 358 -31.89 -11.00 -26.02
N THR A 359 -31.13 -11.98 -26.52
CA THR A 359 -31.45 -12.72 -27.75
C THR A 359 -32.48 -13.83 -27.53
N GLY A 360 -32.94 -14.05 -26.30
CA GLY A 360 -33.96 -15.04 -25.97
C GLY A 360 -33.46 -16.48 -25.98
N ILE A 361 -32.16 -16.69 -25.73
CA ILE A 361 -31.59 -18.03 -25.56
C ILE A 361 -32.12 -18.63 -24.25
N VAL A 362 -32.61 -19.87 -24.31
CA VAL A 362 -33.07 -20.63 -23.15
C VAL A 362 -32.51 -22.04 -23.25
N VAL A 363 -31.52 -22.36 -22.42
CA VAL A 363 -30.75 -23.61 -22.47
C VAL A 363 -30.25 -24.01 -21.08
N GLU A 364 -29.74 -25.23 -20.96
CA GLU A 364 -29.08 -25.70 -19.73
C GLU A 364 -27.84 -24.83 -19.36
N PRO A 365 -27.53 -24.67 -18.06
CA PRO A 365 -26.46 -23.78 -17.58
C PRO A 365 -25.08 -24.02 -18.21
N ALA A 366 -24.70 -25.29 -18.43
CA ALA A 366 -23.42 -25.65 -19.04
C ALA A 366 -23.32 -25.14 -20.49
N VAL A 367 -24.38 -25.30 -21.28
CA VAL A 367 -24.44 -24.85 -22.69
C VAL A 367 -24.37 -23.32 -22.78
N ARG A 368 -25.10 -22.62 -21.90
CA ARG A 368 -25.03 -21.15 -21.83
C ARG A 368 -23.62 -20.69 -21.46
N SER A 369 -23.01 -21.33 -20.47
CA SER A 369 -21.68 -20.97 -19.99
C SER A 369 -20.62 -21.15 -21.07
N GLU A 370 -20.62 -22.30 -21.78
CA GLU A 370 -19.75 -22.56 -22.92
C GLU A 370 -19.96 -21.54 -24.05
N LEU A 371 -21.21 -21.20 -24.38
CA LEU A 371 -21.51 -20.19 -25.39
C LEU A 371 -20.96 -18.82 -25.00
N ALA A 372 -21.17 -18.39 -23.75
CA ALA A 372 -20.64 -17.13 -23.27
C ALA A 372 -19.10 -17.15 -23.20
N GLU A 373 -18.44 -18.28 -22.94
CA GLU A 373 -16.97 -18.42 -22.98
C GLU A 373 -16.46 -18.29 -24.41
N ASP A 374 -17.08 -18.98 -25.38
CA ASP A 374 -16.76 -18.89 -26.82
C ASP A 374 -16.88 -17.44 -27.32
N ILE A 375 -18.00 -16.77 -27.05
CA ILE A 375 -18.21 -15.37 -27.46
C ILE A 375 -17.19 -14.44 -26.78
N THR A 376 -16.91 -14.64 -25.48
CA THR A 376 -15.91 -13.83 -24.75
C THR A 376 -14.51 -14.01 -25.34
N ALA A 377 -14.11 -15.25 -25.65
CA ALA A 377 -12.81 -15.55 -26.24
C ALA A 377 -12.66 -14.95 -27.65
N ARG A 378 -13.71 -15.03 -28.48
CA ARG A 378 -13.74 -14.39 -29.80
C ARG A 378 -13.62 -12.87 -29.68
N ALA A 379 -14.37 -12.25 -28.77
CA ALA A 379 -14.30 -10.81 -28.55
C ALA A 379 -12.91 -10.37 -28.06
N LEU A 380 -12.30 -11.14 -27.15
CA LEU A 380 -10.94 -10.88 -26.66
C LEU A 380 -9.90 -11.00 -27.79
N SER A 381 -10.07 -11.95 -28.73
CA SER A 381 -9.18 -12.08 -29.89
C SER A 381 -9.26 -10.90 -30.88
N CYS A 382 -10.37 -10.15 -30.85
CA CYS A 382 -10.56 -8.92 -31.62
C CYS A 382 -10.08 -7.66 -30.86
N CYS A 383 -9.67 -7.80 -29.60
CA CYS A 383 -9.16 -6.71 -28.78
C CYS A 383 -7.64 -6.56 -28.97
N VAL A 384 -7.16 -5.35 -28.68
CA VAL A 384 -5.73 -5.02 -28.66
C VAL A 384 -5.30 -4.69 -27.23
N PRO A 385 -4.10 -5.15 -26.79
CA PRO A 385 -3.60 -4.85 -25.46
C PRO A 385 -3.10 -3.40 -25.40
N LEU A 386 -3.40 -2.69 -24.31
CA LEU A 386 -2.89 -1.34 -24.03
C LEU A 386 -1.49 -1.36 -23.41
N LEU A 387 -1.04 -2.51 -22.91
CA LEU A 387 0.25 -2.67 -22.23
C LEU A 387 1.11 -3.70 -22.94
N GLU A 388 2.35 -3.34 -23.25
CA GLU A 388 3.39 -4.29 -23.69
C GLU A 388 3.97 -5.07 -22.50
N ARG A 389 3.09 -5.82 -21.82
CA ARG A 389 3.44 -6.57 -20.61
C ARG A 389 2.70 -7.89 -20.57
N GLU A 390 3.47 -8.97 -20.42
CA GLU A 390 2.90 -10.28 -20.05
C GLU A 390 2.48 -10.33 -18.59
N GLY A 391 1.47 -11.16 -18.29
CA GLY A 391 1.01 -11.43 -16.94
C GLY A 391 0.36 -10.22 -16.27
N VAL A 392 -0.35 -9.37 -17.03
CA VAL A 392 -1.22 -8.35 -16.46
C VAL A 392 -2.35 -9.04 -15.69
N PRO A 393 -2.53 -8.75 -14.39
CA PRO A 393 -3.64 -9.32 -13.62
C PRO A 393 -5.00 -9.07 -14.27
N GLU A 394 -5.86 -10.09 -14.28
CA GLU A 394 -7.12 -10.09 -15.05
C GLU A 394 -8.09 -8.97 -14.69
N HIS A 395 -8.13 -8.54 -13.43
CA HIS A 395 -8.99 -7.42 -13.00
C HIS A 395 -8.62 -6.06 -13.64
N ILE A 396 -7.38 -5.90 -14.12
CA ILE A 396 -6.91 -4.65 -14.72
C ILE A 396 -7.49 -4.53 -16.13
N ARG A 397 -8.10 -3.38 -16.42
CA ARG A 397 -8.65 -3.04 -17.73
C ARG A 397 -7.53 -2.65 -18.69
N ALA A 398 -6.89 -3.65 -19.29
CA ALA A 398 -5.74 -3.49 -20.17
C ALA A 398 -6.02 -3.82 -21.64
N TRP A 399 -7.30 -3.98 -22.02
CA TRP A 399 -7.72 -4.27 -23.40
C TRP A 399 -8.58 -3.14 -23.96
N THR A 400 -8.46 -2.90 -25.27
CA THR A 400 -9.31 -2.00 -26.03
C THR A 400 -9.61 -2.57 -27.43
N SER A 401 -10.27 -1.83 -28.31
CA SER A 401 -10.51 -2.22 -29.71
C SER A 401 -9.81 -1.26 -30.67
N ALA A 402 -9.52 -1.74 -31.89
CA ALA A 402 -8.96 -0.89 -32.95
C ALA A 402 -9.82 0.35 -33.22
N ALA A 403 -11.15 0.20 -33.22
CA ALA A 403 -12.07 1.32 -33.44
C ALA A 403 -11.97 2.42 -32.36
N VAL A 404 -11.66 2.06 -31.10
CA VAL A 404 -11.42 3.04 -30.03
C VAL A 404 -10.14 3.84 -30.31
N LEU A 405 -9.06 3.15 -30.68
CA LEU A 405 -7.78 3.77 -31.00
C LEU A 405 -7.86 4.66 -32.25
N GLU A 406 -8.60 4.22 -33.27
CA GLU A 406 -8.82 4.99 -34.50
C GLU A 406 -9.58 6.29 -34.24
N VAL A 407 -10.56 6.29 -33.33
CA VAL A 407 -11.28 7.52 -32.94
C VAL A 407 -10.32 8.52 -32.29
N GLU A 408 -9.53 8.10 -31.30
CA GLU A 408 -8.56 8.99 -30.66
C GLU A 408 -7.49 9.47 -31.64
N ALA A 409 -6.96 8.59 -32.50
CA ALA A 409 -5.95 8.95 -33.50
C ALA A 409 -6.49 9.97 -34.52
N ASP A 410 -7.72 9.81 -35.00
CA ASP A 410 -8.37 10.77 -35.91
C ASP A 410 -8.57 12.14 -35.22
N LEU A 411 -9.03 12.15 -33.96
CA LEU A 411 -9.15 13.37 -33.16
C LEU A 411 -7.80 14.07 -32.99
N THR A 412 -6.77 13.34 -32.55
CA THR A 412 -5.41 13.89 -32.37
C THR A 412 -4.89 14.48 -33.68
N THR A 413 -5.07 13.78 -34.79
CA THR A 413 -4.62 14.24 -36.12
C THR A 413 -5.31 15.53 -36.55
N ARG A 414 -6.65 15.60 -36.43
CA ARG A 414 -7.43 16.79 -36.79
C ARG A 414 -7.12 17.99 -35.91
N LEU A 415 -6.96 17.78 -34.60
CA LEU A 415 -6.60 18.84 -33.68
C LEU A 415 -5.17 19.34 -33.93
N ALA A 416 -4.21 18.44 -34.18
CA ALA A 416 -2.83 18.80 -34.48
C ALA A 416 -2.71 19.62 -35.78
N ALA A 417 -3.40 19.20 -36.86
CA ALA A 417 -3.42 19.94 -38.12
C ALA A 417 -3.93 21.39 -37.96
N ARG A 418 -4.86 21.62 -37.02
CA ARG A 418 -5.38 22.95 -36.69
C ARG A 418 -4.44 23.74 -35.78
N GLY A 419 -3.67 23.07 -34.93
CA GLY A 419 -2.65 23.67 -34.06
C GLY A 419 -1.41 24.14 -34.82
N ASP A 420 -0.95 23.39 -35.83
CA ASP A 420 0.23 23.72 -36.65
C ASP A 420 0.02 24.93 -37.58
N SER A 421 -1.24 25.28 -37.84
CA SER A 421 -1.61 26.38 -38.73
C SER A 421 -1.47 27.74 -38.03
N THR A 422 -0.53 28.56 -38.49
CA THR A 422 -0.28 29.90 -37.92
C THR A 422 -1.45 30.85 -38.19
N GLY A 423 -2.08 31.35 -37.13
CA GLY A 423 -3.02 32.48 -37.18
C GLY A 423 -2.58 33.58 -36.21
N CYS A 424 -3.02 34.82 -36.45
CA CYS A 424 -2.80 35.93 -35.53
C CYS A 424 -4.03 36.18 -34.63
N ASP A 425 -3.78 36.74 -33.45
CA ASP A 425 -4.81 37.43 -32.69
C ASP A 425 -5.38 38.59 -33.53
N ALA A 426 -6.62 38.97 -33.25
CA ALA A 426 -7.16 40.17 -33.86
C ALA A 426 -6.27 41.37 -33.45
N ASP A 427 -5.89 42.22 -34.41
CA ASP A 427 -5.08 43.42 -34.18
C ASP A 427 -5.92 44.51 -33.47
N LEU A 428 -6.31 44.20 -32.23
CA LEU A 428 -7.24 44.95 -31.40
C LEU A 428 -6.54 45.29 -30.08
N ARG A 429 -6.60 46.57 -29.68
CA ARG A 429 -6.06 47.00 -28.38
C ARG A 429 -6.89 46.38 -27.25
N LEU A 430 -6.26 45.52 -26.43
CA LEU A 430 -6.90 44.85 -25.28
C LEU A 430 -7.61 45.84 -24.35
N ASP A 431 -7.02 47.01 -24.11
CA ASP A 431 -7.63 48.08 -23.29
C ASP A 431 -9.01 48.53 -23.81
N ARG A 432 -9.19 48.53 -25.15
CA ARG A 432 -10.49 48.87 -25.76
C ARG A 432 -11.50 47.74 -25.57
N ILE A 433 -11.07 46.48 -25.66
CA ILE A 433 -11.93 45.32 -25.42
C ILE A 433 -12.36 45.25 -23.95
N ALA A 434 -11.43 45.46 -23.02
CA ALA A 434 -11.70 45.50 -21.59
C ALA A 434 -12.74 46.58 -21.24
N SER A 435 -12.68 47.74 -21.92
CA SER A 435 -13.63 48.84 -21.72
C SER A 435 -15.04 48.60 -22.26
N LEU A 436 -15.24 47.65 -23.19
CA LEU A 436 -16.56 47.36 -23.78
C LEU A 436 -17.51 46.69 -22.77
N GLU A 437 -16.97 45.91 -21.83
CA GLU A 437 -17.78 45.07 -20.92
C GLU A 437 -17.26 45.01 -19.47
N ARG A 438 -16.31 45.87 -19.06
CA ARG A 438 -15.63 45.79 -17.74
C ARG A 438 -14.98 44.42 -17.51
N LEU A 439 -14.36 43.88 -18.55
CA LEU A 439 -13.67 42.58 -18.51
C LEU A 439 -12.36 42.70 -17.74
N ASP A 440 -11.96 41.62 -17.07
CA ASP A 440 -10.58 41.49 -16.60
C ASP A 440 -9.61 41.18 -17.77
N ASP A 441 -8.30 41.24 -17.49
CA ASP A 441 -7.26 41.04 -18.49
C ASP A 441 -7.34 39.65 -19.17
N GLY A 442 -7.71 38.61 -18.41
CA GLY A 442 -7.84 37.24 -18.93
C GLY A 442 -9.05 37.07 -19.83
N GLN A 443 -10.19 37.66 -19.45
CA GLN A 443 -11.41 37.70 -20.23
C GLN A 443 -11.23 38.51 -21.53
N ALA A 444 -10.55 39.65 -21.45
CA ALA A 444 -10.23 40.49 -22.62
C ALA A 444 -9.30 39.77 -23.60
N ALA A 445 -8.24 39.10 -23.11
CA ALA A 445 -7.35 38.28 -23.92
C ALA A 445 -8.11 37.11 -24.58
N THR A 446 -9.01 36.47 -23.85
CA THR A 446 -9.88 35.40 -24.38
C THR A 446 -10.77 35.91 -25.51
N ALA A 447 -11.45 37.06 -25.32
CA ALA A 447 -12.28 37.65 -26.35
C ALA A 447 -11.48 37.99 -27.63
N ALA A 448 -10.25 38.50 -27.47
CA ALA A 448 -9.35 38.81 -28.58
C ALA A 448 -8.91 37.56 -29.36
N ALA A 449 -8.52 36.49 -28.66
CA ALA A 449 -8.09 35.23 -29.29
C ALA A 449 -9.24 34.55 -30.06
N LEU A 450 -10.44 34.52 -29.48
CA LEU A 450 -11.64 34.01 -30.13
C LEU A 450 -11.96 34.81 -31.40
N ALA A 451 -11.89 36.15 -31.33
CA ALA A 451 -12.09 37.04 -32.47
C ALA A 451 -10.95 37.03 -33.51
N GLY A 452 -9.81 36.41 -33.23
CA GLY A 452 -8.63 36.34 -34.10
C GLY A 452 -8.81 35.45 -35.35
N SER A 453 -7.71 34.86 -35.84
CA SER A 453 -7.71 33.98 -37.02
C SER A 453 -7.19 32.55 -36.75
N ARG A 454 -6.74 32.24 -35.53
CA ARG A 454 -6.23 30.91 -35.16
C ARG A 454 -7.25 29.79 -35.36
N PRO A 455 -6.95 28.71 -36.10
CA PRO A 455 -7.92 27.64 -36.39
C PRO A 455 -8.41 26.83 -35.19
N LEU A 456 -7.60 26.76 -34.14
CA LEU A 456 -7.91 26.15 -32.86
C LEU A 456 -7.59 27.13 -31.73
N VAL A 457 -8.52 27.32 -30.80
CA VAL A 457 -8.34 28.05 -29.54
C VAL A 457 -8.86 27.17 -28.41
N VAL A 458 -8.15 27.11 -27.30
CA VAL A 458 -8.60 26.39 -26.10
C VAL A 458 -8.65 27.36 -24.94
N VAL A 459 -9.78 27.42 -24.25
CA VAL A 459 -9.93 28.25 -23.05
C VAL A 459 -10.29 27.36 -21.87
N GLU A 460 -9.37 27.29 -20.93
CA GLU A 460 -9.55 26.57 -19.68
C GLU A 460 -9.94 27.57 -18.59
N GLY A 461 -11.11 27.40 -17.97
CA GLY A 461 -11.57 28.34 -16.95
C GLY A 461 -12.29 27.64 -15.82
N ALA A 462 -11.82 27.85 -14.59
CA ALA A 462 -12.47 27.35 -13.38
C ALA A 462 -13.95 27.81 -13.29
N ALA A 463 -14.75 27.12 -12.48
CA ALA A 463 -16.14 27.50 -12.26
C ALA A 463 -16.26 28.96 -11.79
N GLY A 464 -17.02 29.79 -12.53
CA GLY A 464 -17.27 31.18 -12.14
C GLY A 464 -16.23 32.22 -12.59
N THR A 465 -15.37 31.88 -13.56
CA THR A 465 -14.33 32.78 -14.11
C THR A 465 -14.82 33.74 -15.21
N GLY A 466 -16.09 33.64 -15.62
CA GLY A 466 -16.69 34.54 -16.62
C GLY A 466 -16.45 34.12 -18.09
N LYS A 467 -16.34 32.82 -18.37
CA LYS A 467 -16.25 32.28 -19.74
C LYS A 467 -17.35 32.80 -20.67
N THR A 468 -18.59 32.85 -20.20
CA THR A 468 -19.74 33.32 -20.98
C THR A 468 -19.71 34.83 -21.22
N THR A 469 -19.17 35.62 -20.28
CA THR A 469 -18.89 37.06 -20.47
C THR A 469 -17.84 37.26 -21.57
N ALA A 470 -16.74 36.50 -21.57
CA ALA A 470 -15.74 36.56 -22.63
C ALA A 470 -16.30 36.15 -24.01
N LEU A 471 -17.21 35.16 -24.04
CA LEU A 471 -17.92 34.75 -25.27
C LEU A 471 -18.85 35.85 -25.80
N ALA A 472 -19.57 36.57 -24.93
CA ALA A 472 -20.44 37.68 -25.33
C ALA A 472 -19.64 38.81 -25.99
N ALA A 473 -18.47 39.15 -25.42
CA ALA A 473 -17.55 40.11 -26.01
C ALA A 473 -16.98 39.60 -27.36
N ALA A 474 -16.55 38.34 -27.44
CA ALA A 474 -16.06 37.73 -28.67
C ALA A 474 -17.11 37.75 -29.79
N ARG A 475 -18.39 37.50 -29.47
CA ARG A 475 -19.50 37.58 -30.43
C ARG A 475 -19.58 38.95 -31.09
N ARG A 476 -19.57 40.02 -30.30
CA ARG A 476 -19.65 41.41 -30.81
C ARG A 476 -18.47 41.74 -31.73
N LEU A 477 -17.27 41.28 -31.38
CA LEU A 477 -16.08 41.46 -32.20
C LEU A 477 -16.16 40.69 -33.52
N LEU A 478 -16.66 39.46 -33.52
CA LEU A 478 -16.83 38.64 -34.74
C LEU A 478 -17.90 39.24 -35.67
N GLU A 479 -19.00 39.75 -35.11
CA GLU A 479 -20.06 40.41 -35.89
C GLU A 479 -19.53 41.65 -36.63
N GLN A 480 -18.67 42.44 -35.98
CA GLN A 480 -17.99 43.58 -36.64
C GLN A 480 -17.07 43.14 -37.79
N GLN A 481 -16.54 41.92 -37.74
CA GLN A 481 -15.73 41.32 -38.80
C GLN A 481 -16.57 40.59 -39.87
N GLY A 482 -17.90 40.60 -39.77
CA GLY A 482 -18.79 39.88 -40.68
C GLY A 482 -18.77 38.35 -40.52
N ARG A 483 -18.34 37.85 -39.37
CA ARG A 483 -18.21 36.41 -39.05
C ARG A 483 -19.21 36.01 -37.99
N ARG A 484 -19.69 34.76 -38.03
CA ARG A 484 -20.68 34.27 -37.05
C ARG A 484 -20.02 33.48 -35.92
N LEU A 485 -20.53 33.68 -34.71
CA LEU A 485 -20.30 32.80 -33.57
C LEU A 485 -21.42 31.76 -33.49
N VAL A 486 -21.07 30.48 -33.58
CA VAL A 486 -21.98 29.35 -33.36
C VAL A 486 -21.55 28.62 -32.11
N VAL A 487 -22.40 28.60 -31.09
CA VAL A 487 -22.11 27.92 -29.81
C VAL A 487 -22.83 26.59 -29.77
N VAL A 488 -22.08 25.53 -29.46
CA VAL A 488 -22.65 24.23 -29.11
C VAL A 488 -22.17 23.80 -27.74
N THR A 489 -22.99 23.02 -27.05
CA THR A 489 -22.63 22.42 -25.75
C THR A 489 -23.01 20.94 -25.73
N PRO A 490 -22.40 20.10 -24.87
CA PRO A 490 -22.76 18.68 -24.78
C PRO A 490 -24.22 18.42 -24.41
N THR A 491 -24.91 19.36 -23.74
CA THR A 491 -26.30 19.18 -23.29
C THR A 491 -27.21 20.32 -23.75
N LEU A 492 -28.46 20.01 -24.10
CA LEU A 492 -29.40 21.05 -24.55
C LEU A 492 -29.68 22.11 -23.46
N LYS A 493 -29.73 21.73 -22.18
CA LYS A 493 -29.88 22.66 -21.05
C LYS A 493 -28.73 23.67 -20.98
N ALA A 494 -27.48 23.20 -21.08
CA ALA A 494 -26.33 24.11 -21.12
C ALA A 494 -26.36 25.04 -22.33
N ALA A 495 -26.84 24.55 -23.48
CA ALA A 495 -27.01 25.40 -24.66
C ALA A 495 -28.06 26.50 -24.44
N GLN A 496 -29.17 26.21 -23.76
CA GLN A 496 -30.18 27.21 -23.43
C GLN A 496 -29.65 28.30 -22.49
N VAL A 497 -28.85 27.90 -21.48
CA VAL A 497 -28.15 28.85 -20.58
C VAL A 497 -27.18 29.72 -21.36
N ALA A 498 -26.31 29.11 -22.19
CA ALA A 498 -25.35 29.82 -23.02
C ALA A 498 -26.04 30.78 -24.00
N ALA A 499 -27.18 30.39 -24.58
CA ALA A 499 -27.95 31.27 -25.47
C ALA A 499 -28.43 32.53 -24.74
N GLY A 500 -28.92 32.40 -23.50
CA GLY A 500 -29.37 33.52 -22.67
C GLY A 500 -28.24 34.45 -22.24
N GLU A 501 -27.08 33.89 -21.87
CA GLU A 501 -25.93 34.68 -21.39
C GLU A 501 -25.11 35.33 -22.52
N VAL A 502 -24.89 34.63 -23.63
CA VAL A 502 -24.07 35.10 -24.76
C VAL A 502 -24.89 35.93 -25.75
N GLY A 503 -26.21 35.74 -25.79
CA GLY A 503 -27.12 36.41 -26.73
C GLY A 503 -26.96 35.91 -28.18
N THR A 504 -26.65 34.63 -28.38
CA THR A 504 -26.57 33.99 -29.71
C THR A 504 -27.36 32.69 -29.75
N ALA A 505 -27.68 32.21 -30.96
CA ALA A 505 -28.23 30.88 -31.13
C ALA A 505 -27.20 29.83 -30.68
N ALA A 506 -27.53 29.11 -29.60
CA ALA A 506 -26.77 27.97 -29.12
C ALA A 506 -27.59 26.68 -29.22
N ALA A 507 -26.92 25.57 -29.51
CA ALA A 507 -27.55 24.26 -29.65
C ALA A 507 -26.72 23.16 -28.97
N SER A 508 -27.26 21.94 -28.90
CA SER A 508 -26.44 20.81 -28.44
C SER A 508 -25.47 20.33 -29.54
N ALA A 509 -24.31 19.81 -29.14
CA ALA A 509 -23.32 19.18 -30.02
C ALA A 509 -23.95 18.09 -30.90
N ALA A 510 -24.72 17.19 -30.28
CA ALA A 510 -25.45 16.13 -30.98
C ALA A 510 -26.49 16.68 -31.98
N TRP A 511 -27.11 17.82 -31.69
CA TRP A 511 -28.03 18.47 -32.63
C TRP A 511 -27.29 18.95 -33.89
N LEU A 512 -26.11 19.57 -33.73
CA LEU A 512 -25.34 20.04 -34.88
C LEU A 512 -24.86 18.85 -35.72
N ALA A 513 -24.31 17.81 -35.09
CA ALA A 513 -23.94 16.59 -35.78
C ALA A 513 -25.13 15.99 -36.55
N PHE A 514 -26.31 15.92 -35.91
CA PHE A 514 -27.54 15.43 -36.55
C PHE A 514 -27.95 16.23 -37.78
N GLN A 515 -27.85 17.56 -37.72
CA GLN A 515 -28.15 18.45 -38.86
C GLN A 515 -27.22 18.18 -40.05
N HIS A 516 -26.00 17.73 -39.80
CA HIS A 516 -24.99 17.37 -40.82
C HIS A 516 -24.99 15.87 -41.19
N GLY A 517 -26.10 15.18 -40.90
CA GLY A 517 -26.37 13.82 -41.38
C GLY A 517 -25.93 12.72 -40.42
N TRP A 518 -25.25 13.04 -39.31
CA TRP A 518 -24.83 12.03 -38.35
C TRP A 518 -26.01 11.43 -37.58
N ARG A 519 -26.00 10.12 -37.37
CA ARG A 519 -27.04 9.35 -36.66
C ARG A 519 -26.39 8.40 -35.67
N TRP A 520 -26.91 8.41 -34.45
CA TRP A 520 -26.55 7.45 -33.42
C TRP A 520 -27.42 6.21 -33.57
N THR A 521 -26.80 5.04 -33.75
CA THR A 521 -27.52 3.76 -33.84
C THR A 521 -27.89 3.26 -32.45
N ALA A 522 -28.87 2.34 -32.37
CA ALA A 522 -29.27 1.72 -31.11
C ALA A 522 -28.11 0.94 -30.43
N ASP A 523 -27.16 0.47 -31.23
CA ASP A 523 -26.01 -0.31 -30.75
C ASP A 523 -24.83 0.55 -30.26
N GLY A 524 -24.94 1.89 -30.36
CA GLY A 524 -23.94 2.81 -29.84
C GLY A 524 -22.87 3.26 -30.85
N ALA A 525 -23.17 3.24 -32.15
CA ALA A 525 -22.26 3.71 -33.19
C ALA A 525 -22.79 4.96 -33.90
N TRP A 526 -21.89 5.82 -34.36
CA TRP A 526 -22.24 6.87 -35.32
C TRP A 526 -22.23 6.32 -36.75
N SER A 527 -23.27 6.66 -37.50
CA SER A 527 -23.32 6.55 -38.96
C SER A 527 -23.61 7.94 -39.54
N ARG A 528 -23.34 8.15 -40.83
CA ARG A 528 -23.62 9.43 -41.48
C ARG A 528 -24.44 9.22 -42.75
N LEU A 529 -25.54 9.95 -42.84
CA LEU A 529 -26.39 10.02 -44.01
C LEU A 529 -25.84 11.04 -45.01
N THR A 530 -25.84 10.69 -46.29
CA THR A 530 -25.67 11.64 -47.39
C THR A 530 -27.03 12.20 -47.79
N ALA A 531 -27.05 13.42 -48.35
CA ALA A 531 -28.29 14.01 -48.84
C ALA A 531 -28.97 13.06 -49.85
N GLY A 532 -30.27 12.85 -49.70
CA GLY A 532 -31.05 11.89 -50.49
C GLY A 532 -31.21 10.50 -49.87
N GLN A 533 -30.46 10.16 -48.81
CA GLN A 533 -30.67 8.91 -48.08
C GLN A 533 -31.82 9.05 -47.07
N ALA A 534 -32.61 7.99 -46.93
CA ALA A 534 -33.64 7.90 -45.91
C ALA A 534 -33.01 7.59 -44.54
N ASP A 535 -33.45 8.32 -43.52
CA ASP A 535 -33.09 8.03 -42.14
C ASP A 535 -33.67 6.67 -41.72
N PRO A 536 -32.85 5.69 -41.29
CA PRO A 536 -33.33 4.36 -40.92
C PRO A 536 -34.37 4.36 -39.79
N SER A 537 -34.35 5.37 -38.92
CA SER A 537 -35.22 5.46 -37.75
C SER A 537 -36.55 6.17 -38.04
N THR A 538 -36.58 7.14 -38.95
CA THR A 538 -37.78 7.94 -39.24
C THR A 538 -38.35 7.74 -40.64
N GLY A 539 -37.59 7.14 -41.55
CA GLY A 539 -37.91 7.02 -42.98
C GLY A 539 -37.83 8.34 -43.75
N VAL A 540 -37.57 9.47 -43.08
CA VAL A 540 -37.49 10.79 -43.71
C VAL A 540 -36.19 10.92 -44.49
N VAL A 541 -36.30 11.39 -45.74
CA VAL A 541 -35.13 11.66 -46.58
C VAL A 541 -34.35 12.86 -46.04
N TYR A 542 -33.06 12.67 -45.81
CA TYR A 542 -32.18 13.73 -45.36
C TYR A 542 -31.88 14.71 -46.50
N ALA A 543 -32.25 15.98 -46.32
CA ALA A 543 -32.09 17.04 -47.34
C ALA A 543 -30.84 17.91 -47.16
N GLY A 544 -29.96 17.58 -46.20
CA GLY A 544 -28.87 18.45 -45.77
C GLY A 544 -29.21 19.28 -44.52
N PRO A 545 -28.24 20.06 -43.99
CA PRO A 545 -28.45 20.91 -42.83
C PRO A 545 -29.40 22.07 -43.14
N ALA A 546 -30.30 22.36 -42.19
CA ALA A 546 -31.15 23.54 -42.24
C ALA A 546 -30.32 24.84 -42.16
N ASP A 547 -30.83 25.96 -42.67
CA ASP A 547 -30.07 27.21 -42.82
C ASP A 547 -29.43 27.73 -41.53
N HIS A 548 -30.12 27.60 -40.39
CA HIS A 548 -29.62 28.03 -39.09
C HIS A 548 -28.50 27.12 -38.54
N ALA A 549 -28.39 25.89 -39.05
CA ALA A 549 -27.37 24.89 -38.73
C ALA A 549 -26.22 24.85 -39.74
N ARG A 550 -26.32 25.60 -40.85
CA ARG A 550 -25.25 25.73 -41.84
C ARG A 550 -24.11 26.55 -41.24
N LEU A 551 -22.91 25.98 -41.31
CA LEU A 551 -21.67 26.63 -40.94
C LEU A 551 -21.05 27.23 -42.20
N ARG A 552 -20.56 28.47 -42.13
CA ARG A 552 -19.90 29.15 -43.25
C ARG A 552 -18.39 29.15 -43.04
N PRO A 553 -17.58 29.12 -44.12
CA PRO A 553 -16.14 29.23 -44.00
C PRO A 553 -15.73 30.41 -43.12
N ARG A 554 -14.77 30.19 -42.22
CA ARG A 554 -14.28 31.17 -41.21
C ARG A 554 -15.23 31.55 -40.08
N ASP A 555 -16.42 30.95 -39.98
CA ASP A 555 -17.20 31.05 -38.74
C ASP A 555 -16.40 30.47 -37.56
N LEU A 556 -16.74 30.88 -36.34
CA LEU A 556 -16.20 30.29 -35.12
C LEU A 556 -17.21 29.34 -34.49
N LEU A 557 -16.88 28.05 -34.49
CA LEU A 557 -17.62 27.01 -33.79
C LEU A 557 -17.06 26.88 -32.36
N VAL A 558 -17.77 27.41 -31.39
CA VAL A 558 -17.46 27.27 -29.97
C VAL A 558 -18.12 26.02 -29.43
N ILE A 559 -17.33 25.17 -28.78
CA ILE A 559 -17.84 24.05 -27.99
C ILE A 559 -17.60 24.41 -26.52
N ASP A 560 -18.66 24.85 -25.83
CA ASP A 560 -18.63 25.19 -24.41
C ASP A 560 -18.99 23.97 -23.55
N GLU A 561 -18.47 23.93 -22.32
CA GLU A 561 -18.43 22.74 -21.45
C GLU A 561 -17.75 21.52 -22.12
N ALA A 562 -16.68 21.77 -22.90
CA ALA A 562 -15.94 20.77 -23.68
C ALA A 562 -15.35 19.62 -22.85
N ALA A 563 -15.19 19.78 -21.53
CA ALA A 563 -14.79 18.69 -20.64
C ALA A 563 -15.81 17.54 -20.59
N MET A 564 -17.10 17.84 -20.84
CA MET A 564 -18.17 16.83 -20.94
C MET A 564 -18.37 16.27 -22.36
N LEU A 565 -17.60 16.74 -23.35
CA LEU A 565 -17.72 16.30 -24.73
C LEU A 565 -17.07 14.92 -24.89
N ASP A 566 -17.84 13.94 -25.36
CA ASP A 566 -17.31 12.61 -25.66
C ASP A 566 -16.54 12.60 -27.00
N GLN A 567 -15.57 11.69 -27.11
CA GLN A 567 -14.68 11.58 -28.27
C GLN A 567 -15.44 11.29 -29.57
N ASP A 568 -16.52 10.50 -29.52
CA ASP A 568 -17.29 10.13 -30.70
C ASP A 568 -18.08 11.31 -31.27
N THR A 569 -18.76 12.07 -30.41
CA THR A 569 -19.42 13.32 -30.79
C THR A 569 -18.41 14.36 -31.24
N ALA A 570 -17.26 14.47 -30.57
CA ALA A 570 -16.19 15.36 -31.00
C ALA A 570 -15.69 15.02 -32.40
N ARG A 571 -15.49 13.74 -32.71
CA ARG A 571 -15.04 13.28 -34.04
C ARG A 571 -16.02 13.71 -35.12
N ALA A 572 -17.32 13.53 -34.88
CA ALA A 572 -18.36 13.98 -35.79
C ALA A 572 -18.34 15.51 -35.98
N LEU A 573 -18.17 16.27 -34.91
CA LEU A 573 -18.10 17.74 -34.98
C LEU A 573 -16.84 18.24 -35.69
N LEU A 574 -15.67 17.66 -35.42
CA LEU A 574 -14.42 18.02 -36.09
C LEU A 574 -14.49 17.71 -37.59
N ALA A 575 -15.08 16.57 -37.97
CA ALA A 575 -15.30 16.24 -39.37
C ALA A 575 -16.19 17.29 -40.08
N VAL A 576 -17.29 17.69 -39.45
CA VAL A 576 -18.16 18.77 -39.96
C VAL A 576 -17.41 20.10 -40.04
N ALA A 577 -16.58 20.40 -39.04
CA ALA A 577 -15.84 21.65 -38.98
C ALA A 577 -14.72 21.73 -40.03
N ASP A 578 -14.07 20.61 -40.33
CA ASP A 578 -13.07 20.49 -41.40
C ASP A 578 -13.73 20.67 -42.78
N GLU A 579 -14.88 20.01 -43.02
CA GLU A 579 -15.62 20.12 -44.29
C GLU A 579 -16.20 21.52 -44.54
N CYS A 580 -16.59 22.23 -43.48
CA CYS A 580 -17.13 23.59 -43.58
C CYS A 580 -16.04 24.67 -43.48
N GLU A 581 -14.76 24.30 -43.32
CA GLU A 581 -13.63 25.22 -43.15
C GLU A 581 -13.84 26.26 -42.04
N VAL A 582 -14.40 25.83 -40.90
CA VAL A 582 -14.63 26.70 -39.74
C VAL A 582 -13.50 26.61 -38.72
N ARG A 583 -13.36 27.67 -37.91
CA ARG A 583 -12.48 27.69 -36.75
C ARG A 583 -13.17 27.04 -35.56
N ILE A 584 -12.38 26.48 -34.65
CA ILE A 584 -12.90 25.79 -33.47
C ILE A 584 -12.34 26.44 -32.20
N ALA A 585 -13.22 26.64 -31.22
CA ALA A 585 -12.81 26.97 -29.87
C ALA A 585 -13.40 25.98 -28.87
N LEU A 586 -12.56 25.39 -28.04
CA LEU A 586 -12.97 24.47 -26.98
C LEU A 586 -12.87 25.18 -25.63
N LEU A 587 -14.00 25.34 -24.95
CA LEU A 587 -14.08 26.03 -23.67
C LEU A 587 -14.54 25.05 -22.60
N GLY A 588 -13.86 25.02 -21.46
CA GLY A 588 -14.23 24.07 -20.41
C GLY A 588 -13.32 24.11 -19.19
N ASP A 589 -13.47 23.10 -18.34
CA ASP A 589 -12.65 22.90 -17.16
C ASP A 589 -12.35 21.40 -17.00
N ARG A 590 -11.11 20.99 -17.27
CA ARG A 590 -10.71 19.57 -17.25
C ARG A 590 -10.80 18.91 -15.88
N HIS A 591 -10.92 19.71 -14.81
CA HIS A 591 -11.06 19.23 -13.44
C HIS A 591 -12.52 19.06 -13.01
N GLN A 592 -13.49 19.47 -13.84
CA GLN A 592 -14.90 19.12 -13.66
C GLN A 592 -15.16 17.68 -14.13
N LEU A 593 -16.44 17.28 -14.13
CA LEU A 593 -16.79 15.92 -14.54
C LEU A 593 -16.48 15.73 -16.03
N PRO A 594 -15.87 14.59 -16.39
CA PRO A 594 -15.64 14.23 -17.78
C PRO A 594 -16.96 13.90 -18.48
N ALA A 595 -16.89 13.56 -19.76
CA ALA A 595 -18.00 12.95 -20.48
C ALA A 595 -18.51 11.68 -19.77
N VAL A 596 -19.80 11.38 -19.93
CA VAL A 596 -20.39 10.12 -19.44
C VAL A 596 -19.89 8.92 -20.26
N GLY A 597 -19.51 9.13 -21.52
CA GLY A 597 -18.80 8.17 -22.36
C GLY A 597 -17.28 8.42 -22.32
N ARG A 598 -16.60 8.12 -23.42
CA ARG A 598 -15.15 8.35 -23.55
C ARG A 598 -14.85 9.85 -23.61
N GLY A 599 -14.26 10.41 -22.57
CA GLY A 599 -13.88 11.82 -22.48
C GLY A 599 -12.47 12.12 -22.99
N GLY A 600 -11.86 13.21 -22.50
CA GLY A 600 -10.47 13.58 -22.81
C GLY A 600 -10.28 14.44 -24.06
N VAL A 601 -11.35 14.89 -24.71
CA VAL A 601 -11.25 15.74 -25.91
C VAL A 601 -10.55 17.07 -25.61
N LEU A 602 -10.88 17.69 -24.47
CA LEU A 602 -10.23 18.93 -24.04
C LEU A 602 -8.74 18.71 -23.77
N ASP A 603 -8.36 17.59 -23.15
CA ASP A 603 -6.96 17.20 -22.93
C ASP A 603 -6.19 17.00 -24.24
N LEU A 604 -6.80 16.38 -25.24
CA LEU A 604 -6.23 16.22 -26.57
C LEU A 604 -6.02 17.58 -27.26
N ALA A 605 -6.99 18.48 -27.13
CA ALA A 605 -6.93 19.81 -27.73
C ALA A 605 -5.86 20.70 -27.08
N VAL A 606 -5.72 20.68 -25.75
CA VAL A 606 -4.63 21.39 -25.05
C VAL A 606 -3.26 20.90 -25.50
N ARG A 607 -3.09 19.58 -25.72
CA ARG A 607 -1.83 19.03 -26.22
C ARG A 607 -1.52 19.42 -27.66
N ALA A 608 -2.56 19.64 -28.48
CA ALA A 608 -2.43 19.90 -29.91
C ALA A 608 -2.38 21.40 -30.26
N ALA A 609 -3.01 22.27 -29.47
CA ALA A 609 -3.06 23.70 -29.73
C ALA A 609 -1.71 24.38 -29.50
N ASP A 610 -1.44 25.44 -30.27
CA ASP A 610 -0.34 26.37 -29.98
C ASP A 610 -0.45 26.86 -28.51
N PRO A 611 0.64 26.87 -27.72
CA PRO A 611 0.59 27.36 -26.35
C PRO A 611 0.01 28.77 -26.20
N ALA A 612 0.21 29.66 -27.18
CA ALA A 612 -0.38 31.01 -27.20
C ALA A 612 -1.89 31.00 -27.52
N ALA A 613 -2.43 29.90 -28.02
CA ALA A 613 -3.86 29.67 -28.24
C ALA A 613 -4.55 28.95 -27.07
N CYS A 614 -3.78 28.51 -26.06
CA CYS A 614 -4.28 27.97 -24.81
C CYS A 614 -4.34 29.07 -23.75
N LEU A 615 -5.55 29.49 -23.40
CA LEU A 615 -5.78 30.55 -22.43
C LEU A 615 -6.37 29.98 -21.14
N THR A 616 -5.85 30.44 -20.01
CA THR A 616 -6.35 30.04 -18.68
C THR A 616 -7.01 31.23 -18.00
N LEU A 617 -8.26 31.07 -17.59
CA LEU A 617 -8.98 32.02 -16.74
C LEU A 617 -8.86 31.58 -15.27
N GLU A 618 -8.07 32.32 -14.49
CA GLU A 618 -7.78 32.00 -13.09
C GLU A 618 -8.60 32.83 -12.10
N ALA A 619 -9.05 34.03 -12.48
CA ALA A 619 -9.82 34.93 -11.62
C ALA A 619 -11.27 34.44 -11.49
N VAL A 620 -11.66 34.00 -10.29
CA VAL A 620 -13.04 33.54 -10.01
C VAL A 620 -13.86 34.69 -9.44
N HIS A 621 -14.97 35.03 -10.12
CA HIS A 621 -15.83 36.18 -9.79
C HIS A 621 -17.18 35.77 -9.16
N ARG A 622 -17.49 34.48 -9.13
CA ARG A 622 -18.81 33.96 -8.75
C ARG A 622 -19.10 34.08 -7.25
N PHE A 623 -18.11 33.80 -6.38
CA PHE A 623 -18.38 33.58 -4.97
C PHE A 623 -18.50 34.90 -4.21
N VAL A 624 -19.56 35.03 -3.42
CA VAL A 624 -19.82 36.23 -2.61
C VAL A 624 -20.12 35.84 -1.17
N ARG A 625 -19.68 36.68 -0.24
CA ARG A 625 -20.00 36.60 1.18
C ARG A 625 -20.88 37.79 1.57
N THR A 626 -21.88 37.51 2.38
CA THR A 626 -22.74 38.53 2.99
C THR A 626 -22.47 38.55 4.48
N ASP A 627 -22.04 39.68 5.02
CA ASP A 627 -22.04 39.99 6.45
C ASP A 627 -23.44 40.43 6.90
N GLU A 628 -23.77 40.27 8.18
CA GLU A 628 -25.15 40.25 8.75
C GLU A 628 -26.03 41.50 8.47
N ALA A 629 -25.53 42.53 7.78
CA ALA A 629 -26.33 43.60 7.18
C ALA A 629 -25.63 44.35 6.01
N GLY A 630 -24.55 43.80 5.42
CA GLY A 630 -23.69 44.48 4.44
C GLY A 630 -23.95 44.12 2.98
N PRO A 631 -23.42 44.91 2.00
CA PRO A 631 -23.45 44.55 0.60
C PRO A 631 -22.62 43.28 0.33
N ALA A 632 -23.10 42.42 -0.57
CA ALA A 632 -22.39 41.19 -0.94
C ALA A 632 -20.99 41.51 -1.47
N MET A 633 -19.95 41.01 -0.78
CA MET A 633 -18.55 41.19 -1.15
C MET A 633 -17.98 39.93 -1.81
N PRO A 634 -17.00 40.03 -2.72
CA PRO A 634 -16.33 38.85 -3.27
C PRO A 634 -15.66 38.00 -2.17
N ASP A 635 -15.89 36.69 -2.17
CA ASP A 635 -15.23 35.74 -1.25
C ASP A 635 -13.97 35.15 -1.89
N THR A 636 -12.90 35.95 -1.92
CA THR A 636 -11.61 35.56 -2.51
C THR A 636 -10.99 34.37 -1.80
N GLN A 637 -11.16 34.25 -0.48
CA GLN A 637 -10.64 33.12 0.27
C GLN A 637 -11.32 31.81 -0.15
N TYR A 638 -12.64 31.81 -0.34
CA TYR A 638 -13.33 30.62 -0.85
C TYR A 638 -12.94 30.32 -2.30
N ALA A 639 -12.78 31.35 -3.14
CA ALA A 639 -12.27 31.18 -4.50
C ALA A 639 -10.92 30.45 -4.52
N GLU A 640 -9.96 30.85 -3.70
CA GLU A 640 -8.65 30.18 -3.56
C GLU A 640 -8.81 28.72 -3.11
N LEU A 641 -9.69 28.42 -2.15
CA LEU A 641 -9.98 27.05 -1.73
C LEU A 641 -10.56 26.21 -2.87
N THR A 642 -11.40 26.79 -3.73
CA THR A 642 -11.94 26.08 -4.89
C THR A 642 -10.88 25.80 -5.94
N LEU A 643 -9.90 26.70 -6.14
CA LEU A 643 -8.75 26.45 -7.01
C LEU A 643 -7.82 25.37 -6.44
N ALA A 644 -7.61 25.34 -5.13
CA ALA A 644 -6.87 24.27 -4.47
C ALA A 644 -7.59 22.91 -4.60
N MET A 645 -8.92 22.87 -4.43
CA MET A 645 -9.75 21.69 -4.71
C MET A 645 -9.64 21.25 -6.17
N ARG A 646 -9.69 22.20 -7.11
CA ARG A 646 -9.58 21.98 -8.56
C ARG A 646 -8.28 21.24 -8.89
N GLY A 647 -7.14 21.75 -8.42
CA GLY A 647 -5.83 21.14 -8.64
C GLY A 647 -5.51 19.93 -7.76
N GLY A 648 -6.37 19.59 -6.79
CA GLY A 648 -6.10 18.55 -5.80
C GLY A 648 -4.89 18.86 -4.89
N VAL A 649 -4.57 20.15 -4.70
CA VAL A 649 -3.40 20.61 -3.94
C VAL A 649 -3.72 20.58 -2.46
N ASP A 650 -2.92 19.82 -1.70
CA ASP A 650 -3.08 19.58 -0.25
C ASP A 650 -4.56 19.45 0.20
N PRO A 651 -5.25 18.37 -0.19
CA PRO A 651 -6.66 18.18 0.17
C PRO A 651 -6.88 18.15 1.69
N GLY A 652 -5.83 17.86 2.47
CA GLY A 652 -5.87 17.94 3.92
C GLY A 652 -5.99 19.37 4.43
N ALA A 653 -5.12 20.28 3.98
CA ALA A 653 -5.21 21.70 4.35
C ALA A 653 -6.52 22.35 3.88
N VAL A 654 -7.00 21.98 2.68
CA VAL A 654 -8.32 22.43 2.20
C VAL A 654 -9.44 21.97 3.13
N PHE A 655 -9.43 20.70 3.56
CA PHE A 655 -10.41 20.21 4.53
C PHE A 655 -10.36 21.00 5.84
N ASP A 656 -9.16 21.23 6.37
CA ASP A 656 -8.96 21.95 7.62
C ASP A 656 -9.49 23.40 7.51
N ALA A 657 -9.24 24.08 6.37
CA ALA A 657 -9.76 25.43 6.10
C ALA A 657 -11.29 25.47 5.92
N LEU A 658 -11.88 24.52 5.19
CA LEU A 658 -13.33 24.40 5.04
C LEU A 658 -14.01 24.12 6.39
N HIS A 659 -13.38 23.31 7.24
CA HIS A 659 -13.90 23.01 8.57
C HIS A 659 -13.91 24.25 9.47
N LEU A 660 -12.82 25.04 9.50
CA LEU A 660 -12.75 26.31 10.23
C LEU A 660 -13.82 27.32 9.76
N ARG A 661 -14.22 27.24 8.48
CA ARG A 661 -15.28 28.08 7.90
C ARG A 661 -16.70 27.52 8.12
N GLY A 662 -16.86 26.40 8.83
CA GLY A 662 -18.16 25.76 9.08
C GLY A 662 -18.78 25.08 7.85
N GLN A 663 -17.99 24.87 6.79
CA GLN A 663 -18.42 24.29 5.51
C GLN A 663 -18.27 22.76 5.49
N ILE A 664 -17.80 22.15 6.59
CA ILE A 664 -17.78 20.71 6.83
C ILE A 664 -18.79 20.37 7.93
N ARG A 665 -19.77 19.53 7.61
CA ARG A 665 -20.77 19.01 8.55
C ARG A 665 -20.54 17.51 8.78
N LEU A 666 -20.18 17.16 10.01
CA LEU A 666 -20.04 15.79 10.45
C LEU A 666 -21.34 15.27 11.03
N HIS A 667 -21.68 14.03 10.68
CA HIS A 667 -22.86 13.32 11.17
C HIS A 667 -22.44 12.00 11.81
N PRO A 668 -23.07 11.58 12.92
CA PRO A 668 -22.71 10.34 13.62
C PRO A 668 -23.03 9.09 12.78
N ASP A 669 -24.09 9.14 11.97
CA ASP A 669 -24.52 8.05 11.10
C ASP A 669 -25.21 8.57 9.82
N ALA A 670 -25.54 7.64 8.91
CA ALA A 670 -26.18 7.96 7.64
C ALA A 670 -27.61 8.50 7.78
N ALA A 671 -28.32 8.15 8.85
CA ALA A 671 -29.70 8.59 9.09
C ALA A 671 -29.73 10.05 9.57
N ALA A 672 -28.86 10.43 10.50
CA ALA A 672 -28.70 11.80 10.96
C ALA A 672 -28.31 12.74 9.80
N ARG A 673 -27.40 12.29 8.92
CA ARG A 673 -27.04 13.04 7.70
C ARG A 673 -28.24 13.23 6.78
N LEU A 674 -29.02 12.16 6.55
CA LEU A 674 -30.20 12.21 5.70
C LEU A 674 -31.20 13.24 6.21
N GLU A 675 -31.51 13.21 7.51
CA GLU A 675 -32.42 14.15 8.15
C GLU A 675 -31.96 15.60 8.00
N ALA A 676 -30.66 15.86 8.22
CA ALA A 676 -30.11 17.21 8.06
C ALA A 676 -30.26 17.73 6.61
N LEU A 677 -30.04 16.87 5.60
CA LEU A 677 -30.23 17.25 4.20
C LEU A 677 -31.70 17.42 3.83
N VAL A 678 -32.58 16.59 4.38
CA VAL A 678 -34.05 16.72 4.22
C VAL A 678 -34.54 18.05 4.79
N ALA A 679 -34.13 18.40 6.01
CA ALA A 679 -34.49 19.65 6.65
C ALA A 679 -34.04 20.88 5.84
N VAL A 680 -32.79 20.85 5.34
CA VAL A 680 -32.25 21.92 4.48
C VAL A 680 -33.07 22.09 3.20
N ALA A 681 -33.37 20.99 2.49
CA ALA A 681 -34.13 21.04 1.25
C ALA A 681 -35.59 21.46 1.47
N ALA A 682 -36.22 20.99 2.55
CA ALA A 682 -37.58 21.38 2.91
C ALA A 682 -37.67 22.89 3.22
N ALA A 683 -36.81 23.40 4.11
CA ALA A 683 -36.74 24.82 4.43
C ALA A 683 -36.54 25.69 3.18
N SER A 684 -35.62 25.27 2.30
CA SER A 684 -35.36 25.98 1.03
C SER A 684 -36.59 26.12 0.12
N THR A 685 -37.48 25.13 0.16
CA THR A 685 -38.70 25.12 -0.64
C THR A 685 -39.71 26.13 -0.09
N PHE A 686 -39.86 26.21 1.24
CA PHE A 686 -40.75 27.18 1.88
C PHE A 686 -40.23 28.61 1.82
N ASP A 687 -38.92 28.79 1.97
CA ASP A 687 -38.28 30.11 1.93
C ASP A 687 -38.12 30.65 0.50
N GLY A 688 -38.45 29.85 -0.53
CA GLY A 688 -38.30 30.20 -1.94
C GLY A 688 -36.84 30.33 -2.42
N HIS A 689 -35.88 29.87 -1.62
CA HIS A 689 -34.46 29.95 -1.95
C HIS A 689 -33.99 28.67 -2.63
N ALA A 690 -33.47 28.76 -3.86
CA ALA A 690 -32.97 27.57 -4.56
C ALA A 690 -31.70 27.03 -3.88
N VAL A 691 -31.72 25.74 -3.50
CA VAL A 691 -30.52 25.00 -3.08
C VAL A 691 -30.24 23.84 -4.03
N ALA A 692 -28.97 23.47 -4.19
CA ALA A 692 -28.57 22.26 -4.90
C ALA A 692 -28.10 21.21 -3.90
N VAL A 693 -28.81 20.09 -3.81
CA VAL A 693 -28.38 18.94 -3.02
C VAL A 693 -27.75 17.89 -3.94
N VAL A 694 -26.46 17.63 -3.75
CA VAL A 694 -25.62 16.84 -4.66
C VAL A 694 -25.25 15.51 -4.02
N VAL A 695 -25.54 14.42 -4.72
CA VAL A 695 -25.27 13.05 -4.27
C VAL A 695 -24.44 12.25 -5.29
N GLY A 696 -23.85 11.14 -4.83
CA GLY A 696 -22.93 10.34 -5.64
C GLY A 696 -23.59 9.37 -6.62
N THR A 697 -24.83 8.92 -6.35
CA THR A 697 -25.52 7.88 -7.14
C THR A 697 -26.98 8.22 -7.40
N ARG A 698 -27.60 7.60 -8.40
CA ARG A 698 -29.01 7.81 -8.75
C ARG A 698 -29.94 7.24 -7.68
N GLU A 699 -29.56 6.12 -7.09
CA GLU A 699 -30.26 5.44 -6.02
C GLU A 699 -30.34 6.33 -4.77
N GLN A 700 -29.22 6.97 -4.40
CA GLN A 700 -29.18 7.95 -3.32
C GLN A 700 -30.03 9.19 -3.63
N ALA A 701 -30.04 9.64 -4.89
CA ALA A 701 -30.88 10.77 -5.30
C ALA A 701 -32.37 10.42 -5.15
N ALA A 702 -32.77 9.23 -5.59
CA ALA A 702 -34.15 8.76 -5.47
C ALA A 702 -34.60 8.63 -4.01
N GLU A 703 -33.76 8.03 -3.14
CA GLU A 703 -34.03 7.89 -1.71
C GLU A 703 -34.18 9.25 -1.02
N LEU A 704 -33.23 10.17 -1.25
CA LEU A 704 -33.26 11.50 -0.64
C LEU A 704 -34.41 12.35 -1.19
N ASN A 705 -34.70 12.30 -2.49
CA ASN A 705 -35.85 12.99 -3.09
C ASN A 705 -37.18 12.54 -2.48
N ALA A 706 -37.34 11.23 -2.25
CA ALA A 706 -38.55 10.71 -1.61
C ALA A 706 -38.68 11.22 -0.17
N ALA A 707 -37.59 11.19 0.61
CA ALA A 707 -37.59 11.68 2.00
C ALA A 707 -37.88 13.20 2.09
N ILE A 708 -37.33 14.00 1.16
CA ILE A 708 -37.62 15.45 1.07
C ILE A 708 -39.09 15.67 0.76
N ARG A 709 -39.63 14.95 -0.22
CA ARG A 709 -41.04 15.08 -0.59
C ARG A 709 -41.97 14.73 0.57
N ASP A 710 -41.72 13.65 1.29
CA ASP A 710 -42.57 13.25 2.42
C ASP A 710 -42.62 14.35 3.49
N ARG A 711 -41.46 14.94 3.80
CA ARG A 711 -41.35 16.09 4.71
C ARG A 711 -42.20 17.27 4.22
N LEU A 712 -42.11 17.60 2.92
CA LEU A 712 -42.91 18.67 2.31
C LEU A 712 -44.42 18.37 2.33
N VAL A 713 -44.84 17.12 2.14
CA VAL A 713 -46.25 16.73 2.26
C VAL A 713 -46.75 16.90 3.70
N ALA A 714 -45.96 16.45 4.68
CA ALA A 714 -46.32 16.57 6.10
C ALA A 714 -46.45 18.03 6.56
N GLU A 715 -45.64 18.92 5.98
CA GLU A 715 -45.63 20.36 6.28
C GLU A 715 -46.55 21.17 5.34
N GLY A 716 -47.30 20.52 4.44
CA GLY A 716 -48.29 21.15 3.56
C GLY A 716 -47.72 21.89 2.34
N GLY A 717 -46.44 21.70 2.02
CA GLY A 717 -45.77 22.28 0.85
C GLY A 717 -46.02 21.55 -0.47
N VAL A 718 -46.51 20.31 -0.42
CA VAL A 718 -46.87 19.48 -1.59
C VAL A 718 -48.24 18.86 -1.39
N ASP A 719 -49.10 18.94 -2.41
CA ASP A 719 -50.38 18.25 -2.44
C ASP A 719 -50.20 16.77 -2.80
N ASP A 720 -50.57 15.87 -1.89
CA ASP A 720 -50.53 14.41 -2.10
C ASP A 720 -51.91 13.80 -2.39
N THR A 721 -52.96 14.63 -2.54
CA THR A 721 -54.32 14.16 -2.87
C THR A 721 -54.46 13.81 -4.35
N SER A 722 -53.92 14.66 -5.22
CA SER A 722 -53.95 14.48 -6.68
C SER A 722 -52.55 14.25 -7.21
N VAL A 723 -52.16 12.97 -7.40
CA VAL A 723 -50.79 12.60 -7.81
C VAL A 723 -50.75 11.77 -9.10
N VAL A 724 -49.64 11.91 -9.83
CA VAL A 724 -49.24 11.03 -10.93
C VAL A 724 -48.12 10.11 -10.45
N MET A 725 -48.14 8.87 -10.92
CA MET A 725 -47.10 7.88 -10.63
C MET A 725 -46.15 7.73 -11.82
N THR A 726 -44.86 7.85 -11.58
CA THR A 726 -43.85 7.48 -12.58
C THR A 726 -43.67 5.96 -12.65
N ARG A 727 -43.09 5.44 -13.73
CA ARG A 727 -42.72 4.01 -13.86
C ARG A 727 -41.74 3.57 -12.76
N ALA A 728 -40.92 4.49 -12.27
CA ALA A 728 -40.01 4.25 -11.15
C ALA A 728 -40.71 4.26 -9.77
N GLY A 729 -42.02 4.50 -9.72
CA GLY A 729 -42.80 4.54 -8.50
C GLY A 729 -42.69 5.86 -7.73
N GLN A 730 -42.25 6.95 -8.36
CA GLN A 730 -42.27 8.26 -7.73
C GLN A 730 -43.67 8.86 -7.80
N ARG A 731 -44.15 9.39 -6.68
CA ARG A 731 -45.39 10.17 -6.58
C ARG A 731 -45.08 11.62 -6.93
N ILE A 732 -45.85 12.22 -7.82
CA ILE A 732 -45.70 13.62 -8.23
C ILE A 732 -47.05 14.31 -8.09
N GLY A 733 -47.13 15.32 -7.24
CA GLY A 733 -48.30 16.16 -6.96
C GLY A 733 -48.03 17.65 -7.20
N ALA A 734 -49.02 18.49 -6.95
CA ALA A 734 -48.84 19.94 -7.05
C ALA A 734 -47.86 20.44 -5.96
N GLY A 735 -46.97 21.36 -6.31
CA GLY A 735 -45.86 21.81 -5.47
C GLY A 735 -44.56 21.01 -5.64
N ASP A 736 -44.61 19.82 -6.27
CA ASP A 736 -43.40 19.01 -6.44
C ASP A 736 -42.38 19.66 -7.37
N ARG A 737 -41.10 19.48 -7.06
CA ARG A 737 -39.99 19.84 -7.96
C ARG A 737 -39.54 18.62 -8.75
N ILE A 738 -39.60 18.72 -10.08
CA ILE A 738 -39.34 17.62 -11.01
C ILE A 738 -38.25 17.98 -12.02
N ALA A 739 -37.60 16.97 -12.60
CA ALA A 739 -36.71 17.12 -13.75
C ALA A 739 -37.16 16.21 -14.89
N THR A 740 -37.07 16.71 -16.13
CA THR A 740 -37.32 15.87 -17.31
C THR A 740 -36.05 15.13 -17.74
N ARG A 741 -36.19 13.96 -18.38
CA ARG A 741 -35.08 13.02 -18.65
C ARG A 741 -34.84 12.70 -20.11
N ARG A 742 -35.67 13.25 -20.99
CA ARG A 742 -35.55 13.12 -22.45
C ARG A 742 -35.72 14.51 -23.08
N ASN A 743 -35.05 14.76 -24.20
CA ASN A 743 -35.34 15.95 -24.98
C ASN A 743 -36.60 15.69 -25.81
N ASP A 744 -37.56 16.60 -25.79
CA ASP A 744 -38.71 16.57 -26.70
C ASP A 744 -38.97 17.97 -27.26
N ARG A 745 -38.79 18.11 -28.57
CA ARG A 745 -38.94 19.40 -29.26
C ARG A 745 -40.39 19.84 -29.37
N THR A 746 -41.33 18.90 -29.45
CA THR A 746 -42.76 19.21 -29.56
C THR A 746 -43.32 19.73 -28.24
N LEU A 747 -42.83 19.19 -27.12
CA LEU A 747 -43.15 19.66 -25.77
C LEU A 747 -42.30 20.88 -25.37
N GLY A 748 -41.18 21.10 -26.06
CA GLY A 748 -40.21 22.16 -25.77
C GLY A 748 -39.50 21.96 -24.44
N VAL A 749 -39.15 20.71 -24.11
CA VAL A 749 -38.45 20.34 -22.87
C VAL A 749 -37.07 19.77 -23.19
N ALA A 750 -36.08 20.15 -22.38
CA ALA A 750 -34.74 19.59 -22.42
C ALA A 750 -34.49 18.66 -21.22
N ASN A 751 -33.79 17.57 -21.46
CA ASN A 751 -33.29 16.68 -20.42
C ASN A 751 -32.51 17.49 -19.38
N ARG A 752 -32.85 17.27 -18.11
CA ARG A 752 -32.39 17.98 -16.90
C ARG A 752 -33.01 19.36 -16.66
N ASP A 753 -33.97 19.81 -17.47
CA ASP A 753 -34.80 20.96 -17.11
C ASP A 753 -35.55 20.66 -15.83
N THR A 754 -35.50 21.61 -14.89
CA THR A 754 -36.14 21.51 -13.59
C THR A 754 -37.41 22.35 -13.56
N TRP A 755 -38.49 21.79 -13.05
CA TRP A 755 -39.82 22.41 -13.05
C TRP A 755 -40.48 22.30 -11.68
N THR A 756 -41.36 23.24 -11.38
CA THR A 756 -42.31 23.14 -10.27
C THR A 756 -43.67 22.74 -10.84
N VAL A 757 -44.29 21.71 -10.27
CA VAL A 757 -45.62 21.26 -10.67
C VAL A 757 -46.66 22.23 -10.12
N ALA A 758 -47.37 22.92 -11.01
CA ALA A 758 -48.44 23.83 -10.63
C ALA A 758 -49.76 23.08 -10.36
N ALA A 759 -50.06 22.07 -11.16
CA ALA A 759 -51.28 21.27 -11.02
C ALA A 759 -51.15 19.89 -11.67
N VAL A 760 -51.89 18.93 -11.13
CA VAL A 760 -52.12 17.61 -11.71
C VAL A 760 -53.52 17.57 -12.31
N THR A 761 -53.64 17.27 -13.60
CA THR A 761 -54.95 17.16 -14.26
C THR A 761 -55.60 15.78 -14.00
N PRO A 762 -56.93 15.64 -14.12
CA PRO A 762 -57.63 14.35 -13.93
C PRO A 762 -57.17 13.21 -14.85
N HIS A 763 -56.52 13.54 -15.98
CA HIS A 763 -56.01 12.58 -16.96
C HIS A 763 -54.50 12.31 -16.80
N GLY A 764 -53.90 12.70 -15.67
CA GLY A 764 -52.49 12.42 -15.35
C GLY A 764 -51.48 13.28 -16.10
N LYS A 765 -51.91 14.37 -16.75
CA LYS A 765 -50.99 15.39 -17.30
C LYS A 765 -50.54 16.33 -16.20
N LEU A 766 -49.28 16.77 -16.26
CA LEU A 766 -48.74 17.77 -15.34
C LEU A 766 -48.71 19.15 -15.99
N VAL A 767 -49.22 20.15 -15.29
CA VAL A 767 -48.98 21.57 -15.60
C VAL A 767 -47.76 22.01 -14.81
N VAL A 768 -46.71 22.45 -15.49
CA VAL A 768 -45.40 22.71 -14.89
C VAL A 768 -44.88 24.10 -15.26
N THR A 769 -44.20 24.73 -14.32
CA THR A 769 -43.54 26.03 -14.48
C THR A 769 -42.03 25.82 -14.38
N LEU A 770 -41.27 26.41 -15.31
CA LEU A 770 -39.81 26.24 -15.33
C LEU A 770 -39.20 26.89 -14.08
N VAL A 771 -38.30 26.17 -13.41
CA VAL A 771 -37.48 26.75 -12.33
C VAL A 771 -36.28 27.42 -12.99
N GLY A 772 -36.47 28.69 -13.36
CA GLY A 772 -35.44 29.55 -13.95
C GLY A 772 -35.00 30.67 -12.99
N PRO A 773 -33.88 31.36 -13.30
CA PRO A 773 -33.44 32.52 -12.53
C PRO A 773 -34.47 33.65 -12.66
N THR A 774 -35.23 33.90 -11.59
CA THR A 774 -35.92 35.17 -11.41
C THR A 774 -34.88 36.24 -11.08
N GLY A 775 -34.51 37.05 -12.07
CA GLY A 775 -33.84 38.35 -11.87
C GLY A 775 -32.31 38.32 -11.86
N GLY A 776 -31.72 38.81 -12.96
CA GLY A 776 -30.32 39.20 -13.07
C GLY A 776 -29.95 39.49 -14.52
N ASP A 777 -29.96 40.78 -14.92
CA ASP A 777 -29.46 41.38 -16.17
C ASP A 777 -29.45 40.49 -17.43
N VAL A 778 -30.62 39.94 -17.80
CA VAL A 778 -30.84 39.45 -19.17
C VAL A 778 -31.19 40.65 -20.04
N THR A 779 -30.47 40.86 -21.14
CA THR A 779 -30.83 41.90 -22.13
C THR A 779 -32.28 41.69 -22.60
N PRO A 780 -33.13 42.74 -22.67
CA PRO A 780 -34.56 42.60 -22.95
C PRO A 780 -34.93 41.91 -24.28
N ASP A 781 -33.97 41.79 -25.21
CA ASP A 781 -34.19 41.31 -26.59
C ASP A 781 -34.14 39.78 -26.77
N VAL A 782 -33.84 38.99 -25.73
CA VAL A 782 -33.97 37.53 -25.79
C VAL A 782 -34.81 37.04 -24.62
N THR A 783 -36.10 37.39 -24.65
CA THR A 783 -37.10 36.75 -23.82
C THR A 783 -37.22 35.28 -24.28
N PRO A 784 -37.14 34.28 -23.36
CA PRO A 784 -37.61 32.94 -23.68
C PRO A 784 -39.11 33.05 -23.97
N SER A 785 -39.45 33.17 -25.25
CA SER A 785 -40.83 33.25 -25.72
C SER A 785 -41.47 31.88 -25.55
N GLY A 786 -41.94 31.58 -24.35
CA GLY A 786 -42.72 30.41 -24.02
C GLY A 786 -43.79 30.78 -22.99
N PRO A 787 -45.01 30.22 -23.08
CA PRO A 787 -46.04 30.48 -22.09
C PRO A 787 -45.56 30.06 -20.67
N PRO A 788 -45.97 30.77 -19.61
CA PRO A 788 -45.50 30.55 -18.24
C PRO A 788 -45.85 29.17 -17.64
N GLY A 789 -46.60 28.33 -18.36
CA GLY A 789 -46.84 26.94 -18.00
C GLY A 789 -46.73 26.01 -19.21
N ARG A 790 -46.05 24.87 -19.03
CA ARG A 790 -46.02 23.75 -20.00
C ARG A 790 -46.90 22.61 -19.52
N VAL A 791 -47.45 21.84 -20.46
CA VAL A 791 -48.24 20.65 -20.16
C VAL A 791 -47.46 19.41 -20.58
N LEU A 792 -47.10 18.56 -19.61
CA LEU A 792 -46.44 17.29 -19.86
C LEU A 792 -47.49 16.18 -19.97
N PRO A 793 -47.57 15.44 -21.10
CA PRO A 793 -48.49 14.32 -21.26
C PRO A 793 -48.21 13.18 -20.27
N ALA A 794 -49.25 12.45 -19.87
CA ALA A 794 -49.15 11.37 -18.89
C ALA A 794 -48.09 10.30 -19.25
N GLY A 795 -48.02 9.88 -20.52
CA GLY A 795 -47.00 8.93 -20.98
C GLY A 795 -45.57 9.44 -20.82
N TYR A 796 -45.35 10.72 -21.16
CA TYR A 796 -44.04 11.36 -20.96
C TYR A 796 -43.69 11.49 -19.47
N VAL A 797 -44.66 11.86 -18.63
CA VAL A 797 -44.48 11.95 -17.18
C VAL A 797 -44.14 10.58 -16.58
N ALA A 798 -44.83 9.53 -17.03
CA ALA A 798 -44.59 8.18 -16.54
C ALA A 798 -43.16 7.69 -16.85
N GLU A 799 -42.63 7.99 -18.02
CA GLU A 799 -41.35 7.44 -18.50
C GLU A 799 -40.13 8.34 -18.33
N HIS A 800 -40.33 9.67 -18.34
CA HIS A 800 -39.25 10.63 -18.56
C HIS A 800 -39.24 11.78 -17.55
N VAL A 801 -39.89 11.63 -16.40
CA VAL A 801 -39.88 12.61 -15.32
C VAL A 801 -39.41 11.94 -14.02
N GLU A 802 -38.58 12.64 -13.26
CA GLU A 802 -38.14 12.25 -11.91
C GLU A 802 -38.22 13.43 -10.93
N LEU A 803 -38.32 13.16 -9.62
CA LEU A 803 -38.18 14.20 -8.59
C LEU A 803 -36.78 14.83 -8.62
N ALA A 804 -36.67 16.12 -8.29
CA ALA A 804 -35.45 16.92 -8.51
C ALA A 804 -35.07 17.86 -7.35
N TYR A 805 -35.36 17.48 -6.11
CA TYR A 805 -34.87 18.20 -4.91
C TYR A 805 -33.37 17.95 -4.68
N ALA A 806 -32.92 16.74 -4.98
CA ALA A 806 -31.54 16.28 -4.98
C ALA A 806 -31.19 15.64 -6.32
N SER A 807 -29.95 15.80 -6.76
CA SER A 807 -29.48 15.30 -8.05
C SER A 807 -28.03 14.84 -7.97
N THR A 808 -27.61 14.05 -8.95
CA THR A 808 -26.20 13.63 -9.08
C THR A 808 -25.33 14.82 -9.50
N ALA A 809 -24.03 14.78 -9.24
CA ALA A 809 -23.10 15.84 -9.66
C ALA A 809 -23.19 16.20 -11.16
N HIS A 810 -23.33 15.21 -12.05
CA HIS A 810 -23.56 15.44 -13.49
C HIS A 810 -24.89 16.17 -13.78
N GLY A 811 -25.90 15.98 -12.93
CA GLY A 811 -27.23 16.56 -13.12
C GLY A 811 -27.34 18.03 -12.71
N VAL A 812 -26.42 18.51 -11.86
CA VAL A 812 -26.32 19.91 -11.42
C VAL A 812 -25.18 20.67 -12.11
N GLN A 813 -24.44 20.01 -13.00
CA GLN A 813 -23.33 20.65 -13.72
C GLN A 813 -23.88 21.76 -14.63
N GLY A 814 -23.21 22.90 -14.62
CA GLY A 814 -23.68 24.13 -15.27
C GLY A 814 -24.65 24.96 -14.42
N ASP A 815 -25.31 24.39 -13.41
CA ASP A 815 -26.23 25.15 -12.55
C ASP A 815 -25.48 26.11 -11.63
N THR A 816 -26.12 27.23 -11.31
CA THR A 816 -25.67 28.20 -10.30
C THR A 816 -26.84 28.49 -9.37
N VAL A 817 -26.64 28.26 -8.07
CA VAL A 817 -27.67 28.44 -7.02
C VAL A 817 -27.10 29.28 -5.88
N PRO A 818 -27.93 29.89 -5.02
CA PRO A 818 -27.47 30.51 -3.78
C PRO A 818 -26.60 29.58 -2.92
N ALA A 819 -27.10 28.38 -2.59
CA ALA A 819 -26.40 27.45 -1.71
C ALA A 819 -26.34 26.01 -2.26
N ALA A 820 -25.24 25.30 -2.00
CA ALA A 820 -25.08 23.90 -2.39
C ALA A 820 -24.64 23.01 -1.22
N HIS A 821 -25.19 21.79 -1.18
CA HIS A 821 -24.94 20.78 -0.16
C HIS A 821 -24.50 19.47 -0.81
N VAL A 822 -23.30 19.00 -0.48
CA VAL A 822 -22.68 17.84 -1.14
C VAL A 822 -22.55 16.69 -0.17
N LEU A 823 -23.05 15.52 -0.56
CA LEU A 823 -22.89 14.28 0.19
C LEU A 823 -21.57 13.59 -0.19
N ILE A 824 -20.71 13.36 0.81
CA ILE A 824 -19.43 12.66 0.63
C ILE A 824 -19.51 11.24 1.20
N ASN A 825 -19.14 10.24 0.39
CA ASN A 825 -19.10 8.83 0.77
C ASN A 825 -18.02 8.04 -0.01
N GLU A 826 -18.01 6.72 0.07
CA GLU A 826 -17.10 5.84 -0.67
C GLU A 826 -17.29 5.83 -2.20
N HIS A 827 -18.40 6.37 -2.69
CA HIS A 827 -18.74 6.47 -4.11
C HIS A 827 -18.41 7.84 -4.71
N THR A 828 -18.21 8.89 -3.90
CA THR A 828 -17.82 10.23 -4.38
C THR A 828 -16.35 10.27 -4.81
N ALA A 829 -16.06 10.97 -5.91
CA ALA A 829 -14.72 11.20 -6.47
C ALA A 829 -14.40 12.71 -6.51
N ALA A 830 -13.14 13.07 -6.80
CA ALA A 830 -12.65 14.45 -6.77
C ALA A 830 -13.51 15.43 -7.59
N ALA A 831 -13.74 15.14 -8.87
CA ALA A 831 -14.52 15.99 -9.77
C ALA A 831 -15.98 16.19 -9.31
N ALA A 832 -16.62 15.14 -8.77
CA ALA A 832 -17.98 15.25 -8.25
C ALA A 832 -18.05 16.15 -7.00
N THR A 833 -17.04 16.06 -6.12
CA THR A 833 -16.91 16.95 -4.96
C THR A 833 -16.66 18.38 -5.41
N TYR A 834 -15.72 18.59 -6.34
CA TYR A 834 -15.40 19.92 -6.88
C TYR A 834 -16.62 20.58 -7.53
N VAL A 835 -17.34 19.87 -8.40
CA VAL A 835 -18.58 20.37 -9.00
C VAL A 835 -19.59 20.72 -7.92
N GLY A 836 -19.84 19.84 -6.96
CA GLY A 836 -20.79 20.09 -5.87
C GLY A 836 -20.43 21.32 -5.02
N MET A 837 -19.14 21.48 -4.69
CA MET A 837 -18.63 22.60 -3.87
C MET A 837 -18.50 23.92 -4.64
N THR A 838 -18.88 23.97 -5.92
CA THR A 838 -18.81 25.17 -6.78
C THR A 838 -20.16 25.60 -7.37
N ARG A 839 -21.26 24.93 -7.00
CA ARG A 839 -22.61 25.29 -7.48
C ARG A 839 -23.21 26.47 -6.72
N GLY A 840 -22.91 26.59 -5.42
CA GLY A 840 -23.41 27.64 -4.54
C GLY A 840 -22.65 28.96 -4.70
N ARG A 841 -23.37 30.07 -4.83
CA ARG A 841 -22.80 31.42 -4.93
C ARG A 841 -22.38 31.98 -3.57
N THR A 842 -23.17 31.71 -2.53
CA THR A 842 -22.96 32.25 -1.16
C THR A 842 -22.53 31.18 -0.17
N ALA A 843 -23.01 29.93 -0.32
CA ALA A 843 -22.71 28.86 0.62
C ALA A 843 -22.51 27.51 -0.09
N ASN A 844 -21.49 26.76 0.34
CA ASN A 844 -21.20 25.42 -0.15
C ASN A 844 -20.78 24.56 1.05
N THR A 845 -21.47 23.45 1.28
CA THR A 845 -21.29 22.63 2.49
C THR A 845 -21.12 21.15 2.13
N ALA A 846 -20.08 20.50 2.67
CA ALA A 846 -19.89 19.05 2.55
C ALA A 846 -20.40 18.31 3.78
N HIS A 847 -21.17 17.24 3.56
CA HIS A 847 -21.77 16.40 4.60
C HIS A 847 -21.09 15.02 4.64
N LEU A 848 -20.42 14.69 5.75
CA LEU A 848 -19.68 13.45 5.95
C LEU A 848 -20.25 12.66 7.14
N VAL A 849 -20.17 11.32 7.06
CA VAL A 849 -20.44 10.43 8.18
C VAL A 849 -19.11 9.90 8.70
N ALA A 850 -18.72 10.28 9.91
CA ALA A 850 -17.46 9.90 10.51
C ALA A 850 -17.56 9.96 12.04
N ALA A 851 -16.82 9.08 12.73
CA ALA A 851 -16.76 9.05 14.19
C ALA A 851 -16.07 10.30 14.76
N ASP A 852 -15.07 10.84 14.04
CA ASP A 852 -14.31 12.01 14.44
C ASP A 852 -13.79 12.80 13.22
N LEU A 853 -13.19 13.96 13.50
CA LEU A 853 -12.65 14.86 12.48
C LEU A 853 -11.48 14.24 11.70
N ALA A 854 -10.65 13.40 12.35
CA ALA A 854 -9.50 12.78 11.70
C ALA A 854 -9.94 11.72 10.67
N ALA A 855 -10.97 10.94 10.99
CA ALA A 855 -11.61 10.01 10.09
C ALA A 855 -12.27 10.73 8.91
N ALA A 856 -12.97 11.84 9.16
CA ALA A 856 -13.55 12.68 8.11
C ALA A 856 -12.48 13.27 7.17
N ARG A 857 -11.38 13.78 7.73
CA ARG A 857 -10.23 14.29 6.97
C ARG A 857 -9.62 13.20 6.10
N ALA A 858 -9.42 12.00 6.64
CA ALA A 858 -8.89 10.87 5.89
C ALA A 858 -9.83 10.44 4.75
N GLN A 859 -11.16 10.48 4.98
CA GLN A 859 -12.16 10.22 3.96
C GLN A 859 -12.10 11.26 2.84
N TRP A 860 -12.03 12.55 3.18
CA TRP A 860 -11.89 13.65 2.22
C TRP A 860 -10.63 13.50 1.35
N VAL A 861 -9.46 13.28 1.97
CA VAL A 861 -8.20 13.04 1.24
C VAL A 861 -8.34 11.83 0.30
N THR A 862 -9.00 10.77 0.75
CA THR A 862 -9.25 9.58 -0.08
C THR A 862 -10.14 9.91 -1.28
N VAL A 863 -11.13 10.80 -1.13
CA VAL A 863 -12.03 11.22 -2.23
C VAL A 863 -11.27 11.97 -3.31
N PHE A 864 -10.37 12.87 -2.95
CA PHE A 864 -9.53 13.62 -3.90
C PHE A 864 -8.42 12.77 -4.54
N GLY A 865 -8.10 11.61 -3.97
CA GLY A 865 -7.21 10.61 -4.58
C GLY A 865 -7.91 9.61 -5.52
N ARG A 866 -9.25 9.71 -5.70
CA ARG A 866 -10.00 8.85 -6.62
C ARG A 866 -10.16 9.56 -7.97
N ASP A 867 -9.46 9.06 -8.98
CA ASP A 867 -9.78 9.35 -10.37
C ASP A 867 -10.61 8.20 -10.96
N ARG A 868 -11.74 8.54 -11.56
CA ARG A 868 -12.66 7.58 -12.21
C ARG A 868 -13.03 8.02 -13.62
N ALA A 869 -12.39 9.06 -14.15
CA ALA A 869 -12.69 9.58 -15.45
C ALA A 869 -12.14 8.67 -16.54
N ASP A 870 -12.95 8.42 -17.57
CA ASP A 870 -12.43 7.89 -18.83
C ASP A 870 -12.01 9.07 -19.70
N LEU A 871 -10.70 9.28 -19.84
CA LEU A 871 -10.12 10.38 -20.63
C LEU A 871 -9.53 9.89 -21.97
N GLY A 872 -9.97 8.73 -22.45
CA GLY A 872 -9.48 8.12 -23.69
C GLY A 872 -8.51 6.95 -23.49
N PRO A 873 -8.24 6.16 -24.55
CA PRO A 873 -7.36 4.99 -24.49
C PRO A 873 -5.93 5.30 -24.02
N SER A 874 -5.33 6.44 -24.38
CA SER A 874 -3.98 6.78 -23.91
C SER A 874 -3.92 6.92 -22.38
N HIS A 875 -4.89 7.63 -21.78
CA HIS A 875 -4.98 7.75 -20.32
C HIS A 875 -5.33 6.41 -19.65
N ALA A 876 -6.22 5.62 -20.27
CA ALA A 876 -6.54 4.29 -19.78
C ALA A 876 -5.30 3.36 -19.76
N ALA A 877 -4.40 3.49 -20.74
CA ALA A 877 -3.13 2.78 -20.76
C ALA A 877 -2.22 3.20 -19.59
N GLU A 878 -2.12 4.51 -19.28
CA GLU A 878 -1.39 5.01 -18.12
C GLU A 878 -1.96 4.48 -16.80
N LEU A 879 -3.29 4.50 -16.65
CA LEU A 879 -3.97 3.95 -15.47
C LEU A 879 -3.68 2.45 -15.32
N ALA A 880 -3.82 1.68 -16.41
CA ALA A 880 -3.52 0.26 -16.42
C ALA A 880 -2.03 -0.02 -16.10
N ALA A 881 -1.11 0.79 -16.64
CA ALA A 881 0.33 0.68 -16.36
C ALA A 881 0.64 0.98 -14.88
N SER A 882 0.03 2.05 -14.33
CA SER A 882 0.21 2.45 -12.93
C SER A 882 -0.34 1.39 -11.96
N GLU A 883 -1.46 0.76 -12.30
CA GLU A 883 -2.05 -0.31 -11.51
C GLU A 883 -1.22 -1.59 -11.63
N ALA A 884 -0.80 -1.95 -12.85
CA ALA A 884 0.05 -3.11 -13.10
C ALA A 884 1.42 -2.96 -12.40
N ALA A 885 1.98 -1.74 -12.31
CA ALA A 885 3.24 -1.46 -11.65
C ALA A 885 3.23 -1.77 -10.14
N ARG A 886 2.06 -1.77 -9.50
CA ARG A 886 1.91 -2.18 -8.09
C ARG A 886 2.16 -3.67 -7.86
N TYR A 887 2.10 -4.44 -8.95
CA TYR A 887 2.27 -5.88 -8.94
C TYR A 887 3.62 -6.29 -9.54
N ALA A 888 4.40 -7.03 -8.76
CA ALA A 888 5.62 -7.64 -9.25
C ALA A 888 5.28 -8.76 -10.24
N ARG A 889 6.17 -9.03 -11.19
CA ARG A 889 6.12 -10.26 -11.99
C ARG A 889 6.67 -11.41 -11.14
N LEU A 890 5.98 -12.54 -11.13
CA LEU A 890 6.51 -13.77 -10.55
C LEU A 890 7.79 -14.13 -11.28
N ARG A 891 8.89 -14.27 -10.55
CA ARG A 891 10.14 -14.79 -11.11
C ARG A 891 10.02 -16.30 -11.26
N PRO A 892 10.73 -16.93 -12.21
CA PRO A 892 10.79 -18.38 -12.25
C PRO A 892 11.30 -18.94 -10.91
N LEU A 893 10.54 -19.86 -10.30
CA LEU A 893 10.84 -20.41 -8.98
C LEU A 893 12.26 -20.99 -8.93
N ALA A 894 12.69 -21.67 -9.99
CA ALA A 894 14.03 -22.24 -10.11
C ALA A 894 15.15 -21.21 -9.93
N GLN A 895 14.96 -19.99 -10.46
CA GLN A 895 15.94 -18.91 -10.32
C GLN A 895 16.02 -18.41 -8.87
N VAL A 896 14.88 -18.26 -8.20
CA VAL A 896 14.82 -17.81 -6.81
C VAL A 896 15.41 -18.86 -5.88
N LEU A 897 15.10 -20.15 -6.10
CA LEU A 897 15.69 -21.27 -5.35
C LEU A 897 17.21 -21.37 -5.57
N THR A 898 17.70 -21.12 -6.78
CA THR A 898 19.16 -21.09 -7.06
C THR A 898 19.86 -20.02 -6.24
N ASN A 899 19.32 -18.79 -6.24
CA ASN A 899 19.86 -17.70 -5.43
C ASN A 899 19.82 -18.02 -3.93
N LEU A 900 18.76 -18.69 -3.48
CA LEU A 900 18.59 -19.11 -2.09
C LEU A 900 19.60 -20.20 -1.70
N HIS A 901 19.82 -21.20 -2.56
CA HIS A 901 20.85 -22.23 -2.37
C HIS A 901 22.25 -21.61 -2.27
N SER A 902 22.57 -20.62 -3.10
CA SER A 902 23.83 -19.87 -3.01
C SER A 902 23.96 -19.13 -1.68
N ALA A 903 22.88 -18.48 -1.22
CA ALA A 903 22.89 -17.76 0.06
C ALA A 903 23.02 -18.70 1.27
N TRP A 904 22.35 -19.87 1.26
CA TRP A 904 22.55 -20.91 2.28
C TRP A 904 23.97 -21.47 2.27
N THR A 905 24.56 -21.61 1.08
CA THR A 905 25.97 -22.05 0.93
C THR A 905 26.92 -21.02 1.53
N ALA A 906 26.68 -19.73 1.32
CA ALA A 906 27.45 -18.65 1.94
C ALA A 906 27.29 -18.66 3.48
N GLU A 907 26.04 -18.71 3.98
CA GLU A 907 25.76 -18.79 5.43
C GLU A 907 26.53 -19.94 6.08
N GLN A 908 26.39 -21.16 5.54
CA GLN A 908 27.05 -22.33 6.12
C GLN A 908 28.57 -22.25 6.03
N SER A 909 29.11 -21.68 4.95
CA SER A 909 30.57 -21.51 4.82
C SER A 909 31.13 -20.49 5.82
N CYS A 910 30.37 -19.43 6.13
CA CYS A 910 30.72 -18.50 7.20
C CYS A 910 30.68 -19.17 8.58
N LEU A 911 29.66 -20.00 8.86
CA LEU A 911 29.57 -20.78 10.10
C LEU A 911 30.75 -21.74 10.26
N ASP A 912 31.05 -22.53 9.21
CA ASP A 912 32.18 -23.47 9.20
C ASP A 912 33.51 -22.72 9.44
N ARG A 913 33.68 -21.52 8.86
CA ARG A 913 34.86 -20.66 9.05
C ARG A 913 34.92 -20.06 10.46
N LEU A 914 33.78 -19.66 11.03
CA LEU A 914 33.69 -19.13 12.39
C LEU A 914 34.09 -20.19 13.42
N ASP A 915 33.58 -21.41 13.30
CA ASP A 915 33.93 -22.52 14.20
C ASP A 915 35.45 -22.76 14.19
N ALA A 916 36.06 -22.81 13.00
CA ALA A 916 37.50 -22.98 12.84
C ALA A 916 38.31 -21.82 13.44
N LEU A 917 37.87 -20.57 13.22
CA LEU A 917 38.54 -19.38 13.76
C LEU A 917 38.37 -19.25 15.27
N GLN A 918 37.21 -19.62 15.82
CA GLN A 918 36.94 -19.62 17.26
C GLN A 918 37.80 -20.65 17.98
N LEU A 919 37.89 -21.87 17.44
CA LEU A 919 38.79 -22.90 17.97
C LEU A 919 40.24 -22.40 17.97
N ARG A 920 40.70 -21.80 16.86
CA ARG A 920 42.04 -21.22 16.75
C ARG A 920 42.26 -20.07 17.74
N ARG A 921 41.27 -19.21 17.94
CA ARG A 921 41.30 -18.10 18.89
C ARG A 921 41.44 -18.61 20.33
N GLU A 922 40.70 -19.64 20.71
CA GLU A 922 40.75 -20.19 22.06
C GLU A 922 42.11 -20.83 22.36
N VAL A 923 42.64 -21.64 21.43
CA VAL A 923 43.99 -22.19 21.54
C VAL A 923 45.04 -21.09 21.70
N LEU A 924 44.98 -20.03 20.87
CA LEU A 924 45.90 -18.89 20.98
C LEU A 924 45.73 -18.10 22.29
N ARG A 925 44.51 -17.96 22.80
CA ARG A 925 44.21 -17.30 24.08
C ARG A 925 44.85 -18.04 25.26
N THR A 926 44.72 -19.37 25.30
CA THR A 926 45.35 -20.20 26.34
C THR A 926 46.87 -20.08 26.30
N ILE A 927 47.47 -20.03 25.10
CA ILE A 927 48.92 -19.87 24.94
C ILE A 927 49.38 -18.49 25.46
N VAL A 928 48.71 -17.40 25.08
CA VAL A 928 49.07 -16.04 25.51
C VAL A 928 48.93 -15.85 27.02
N ALA A 929 47.88 -16.40 27.64
CA ALA A 929 47.69 -16.32 29.09
C ALA A 929 48.78 -17.06 29.86
N ALA A 930 49.14 -18.26 29.42
CA ALA A 930 50.18 -19.06 30.06
C ALA A 930 51.59 -18.47 29.90
N ASP A 931 51.84 -17.65 28.87
CA ASP A 931 53.10 -16.94 28.66
C ASP A 931 53.22 -15.70 29.58
N ALA A 932 52.11 -14.97 29.78
CA ALA A 932 52.05 -13.81 30.67
C ALA A 932 52.29 -14.17 32.16
N ASP A 933 51.72 -15.29 32.61
CA ASP A 933 51.95 -15.80 33.97
C ASP A 933 53.43 -16.17 34.20
N HIS A 934 54.07 -16.73 33.18
CA HIS A 934 55.46 -17.16 33.27
C HIS A 934 56.44 -15.98 33.22
N ALA A 935 56.17 -14.98 32.37
CA ALA A 935 56.93 -13.73 32.36
C ALA A 935 56.90 -13.03 33.73
N SER A 936 55.76 -13.05 34.41
CA SER A 936 55.60 -12.49 35.77
C SER A 936 56.43 -13.26 36.80
N GLN A 937 56.51 -14.59 36.69
CA GLN A 937 57.35 -15.43 37.57
C GLN A 937 58.85 -15.17 37.37
N LEU A 938 59.30 -14.99 36.13
CA LEU A 938 60.69 -14.64 35.82
C LEU A 938 61.10 -13.30 36.42
N LEU A 939 60.26 -12.27 36.26
CA LEU A 939 60.51 -10.95 36.85
C LEU A 939 60.66 -11.03 38.38
N ALA A 940 59.83 -11.84 39.05
CA ALA A 940 59.93 -12.04 40.50
C ALA A 940 61.22 -12.78 40.91
N LEU A 941 61.68 -13.74 40.12
CA LEU A 941 62.94 -14.46 40.37
C LEU A 941 64.17 -13.59 40.09
N GLU A 942 64.13 -12.74 39.07
CA GLU A 942 65.17 -11.76 38.76
C GLU A 942 65.36 -10.75 39.90
N ASP A 943 64.26 -10.23 40.45
CA ASP A 943 64.33 -9.31 41.59
C ASP A 943 64.93 -10.00 42.83
N ARG A 944 64.52 -11.25 43.10
CA ARG A 944 65.05 -12.05 44.21
C ARG A 944 66.55 -12.33 44.07
N GLN A 945 67.02 -12.63 42.86
CA GLN A 945 68.44 -12.85 42.57
C GLN A 945 69.27 -11.57 42.78
N ARG A 946 68.73 -10.43 42.34
CA ARG A 946 69.35 -9.11 42.52
C ARG A 946 69.51 -8.76 43.99
N GLN A 947 68.45 -8.93 44.78
CA GLN A 947 68.49 -8.67 46.23
C GLN A 947 69.50 -9.57 46.94
N ALA A 948 69.56 -10.87 46.60
CA ALA A 948 70.52 -11.81 47.17
C ALA A 948 71.98 -11.48 46.81
N ALA A 949 72.24 -10.96 45.60
CA ALA A 949 73.57 -10.53 45.16
C ALA A 949 74.12 -9.39 46.02
N ILE A 950 73.28 -8.38 46.28
CA ILE A 950 73.61 -7.22 47.10
C ILE A 950 73.96 -7.67 48.53
N ALA A 951 73.15 -8.56 49.10
CA ALA A 951 73.37 -9.08 50.45
C ALA A 951 74.68 -9.88 50.57
N ALA A 952 75.01 -10.74 49.59
CA ALA A 952 76.24 -11.51 49.55
C ALA A 952 77.49 -10.63 49.47
N ARG A 953 77.45 -9.58 48.65
CA ARG A 953 78.54 -8.62 48.52
C ARG A 953 78.82 -7.90 49.84
N ALA A 954 77.77 -7.37 50.47
CA ALA A 954 77.88 -6.66 51.74
C ALA A 954 78.37 -7.56 52.90
N ALA A 955 78.10 -8.86 52.87
CA ALA A 955 78.61 -9.82 53.86
C ALA A 955 80.10 -10.14 53.63
N THR A 956 80.50 -10.32 52.37
CA THR A 956 81.90 -10.58 51.96
C THR A 956 82.83 -9.43 52.32
N ASP A 957 82.42 -8.19 52.02
CA ASP A 957 83.24 -7.00 52.31
C ASP A 957 83.49 -6.85 53.83
N ARG A 958 82.49 -7.18 54.67
CA ARG A 958 82.63 -7.20 56.14
C ARG A 958 83.60 -8.29 56.63
N ALA A 959 83.56 -9.48 56.03
CA ALA A 959 84.47 -10.56 56.40
C ALA A 959 85.94 -10.28 55.97
N ALA A 960 86.13 -9.65 54.81
CA ALA A 960 87.45 -9.25 54.32
C ALA A 960 88.10 -8.15 55.19
N ALA A 961 87.31 -7.14 55.60
CA ALA A 961 87.78 -6.09 56.49
C ALA A 961 88.28 -6.65 57.83
N SER A 962 87.54 -7.59 58.44
CA SER A 962 87.95 -8.27 59.67
C SER A 962 89.22 -9.11 59.48
N GLY A 963 89.37 -9.81 58.34
CA GLY A 963 90.56 -10.63 58.09
C GLY A 963 91.86 -9.87 57.83
N ALA A 964 91.76 -8.65 57.29
CA ALA A 964 92.92 -7.77 57.17
C ALA A 964 93.50 -7.38 58.54
N VAL A 965 92.64 -7.16 59.54
CA VAL A 965 93.05 -6.82 60.91
C VAL A 965 93.84 -7.96 61.56
N VAL A 966 93.33 -9.20 61.47
CA VAL A 966 93.97 -10.38 62.07
C VAL A 966 95.33 -10.70 61.42
N THR A 967 95.45 -10.50 60.11
CA THR A 967 96.72 -10.73 59.39
C THR A 967 97.80 -9.72 59.81
N ALA A 968 97.43 -8.45 60.00
CA ALA A 968 98.36 -7.41 60.44
C ALA A 968 98.87 -7.66 61.87
N GLU A 969 98.03 -8.23 62.74
CA GLU A 969 98.39 -8.54 64.12
C GLU A 969 99.31 -9.77 64.24
N ALA A 970 99.05 -10.83 63.46
CA ALA A 970 99.95 -11.97 63.33
C ALA A 970 101.36 -11.55 62.87
N GLY A 971 101.46 -10.61 61.92
CA GLY A 971 102.75 -10.06 61.48
C GLY A 971 103.56 -9.42 62.60
N ARG A 972 102.91 -8.59 63.46
CA ARG A 972 103.57 -7.94 64.60
C ARG A 972 104.07 -8.94 65.66
N LEU A 973 103.26 -9.98 65.94
CA LEU A 973 103.60 -11.03 66.91
C LEU A 973 104.82 -11.85 66.47
N ARG A 974 104.93 -12.20 65.19
CA ARG A 974 106.10 -12.89 64.64
C ARG A 974 107.38 -12.07 64.82
N ASP A 975 107.36 -10.80 64.46
CA ASP A 975 108.55 -9.94 64.54
C ASP A 975 109.04 -9.80 65.98
N THR A 976 108.11 -9.79 66.94
CA THR A 976 108.41 -9.81 68.38
C THR A 976 109.09 -11.12 68.81
N LEU A 977 108.62 -12.28 68.32
CA LEU A 977 109.22 -13.59 68.61
C LEU A 977 110.62 -13.73 68.00
N LEU A 978 110.83 -13.28 66.76
CA LEU A 978 112.15 -13.27 66.10
C LEU A 978 113.16 -12.43 66.89
N THR A 979 112.76 -11.25 67.34
CA THR A 979 113.63 -10.34 68.10
C THR A 979 114.06 -10.96 69.43
N ARG A 980 113.12 -11.58 70.14
CA ARG A 980 113.39 -12.21 71.43
C ARG A 980 114.28 -13.46 71.30
N TRP A 981 114.14 -14.22 70.21
CA TRP A 981 115.02 -15.36 69.90
C TRP A 981 116.48 -14.91 69.76
N ALA A 982 116.72 -13.88 68.95
CA ALA A 982 118.06 -13.34 68.72
C ALA A 982 118.72 -12.87 70.02
N ALA A 983 117.98 -12.16 70.88
CA ALA A 983 118.51 -11.65 72.15
C ALA A 983 118.95 -12.75 73.13
N GLN A 984 118.18 -13.84 73.24
CA GLN A 984 118.45 -14.90 74.22
C GLN A 984 119.49 -15.93 73.74
N ARG A 985 119.81 -15.94 72.45
CA ARG A 985 120.68 -16.95 71.83
C ARG A 985 122.16 -16.74 72.12
N GLU A 986 122.60 -15.50 72.27
CA GLU A 986 124.00 -15.19 72.61
C GLU A 986 124.42 -15.75 73.98
N ASP A 987 123.52 -15.69 74.96
CA ASP A 987 123.75 -16.32 76.27
C ASP A 987 123.86 -17.86 76.15
N ALA A 988 122.99 -18.48 75.35
CA ALA A 988 123.02 -19.92 75.10
C ALA A 988 124.30 -20.36 74.34
N ARG A 989 124.83 -19.53 73.43
CA ARG A 989 126.11 -19.76 72.74
C ARG A 989 127.30 -19.75 73.69
N ARG A 990 127.36 -18.78 74.61
CA ARG A 990 128.41 -18.72 75.63
C ARG A 990 128.40 -19.96 76.53
N ALA A 991 127.20 -20.42 76.91
CA ALA A 991 127.04 -21.67 77.64
C ALA A 991 127.49 -22.89 76.80
N ALA A 992 127.15 -22.95 75.51
CA ALA A 992 127.57 -24.02 74.59
C ALA A 992 129.09 -24.14 74.43
N GLN A 993 129.81 -23.02 74.32
CA GLN A 993 131.27 -23.03 74.23
C GLN A 993 131.94 -23.63 75.48
N THR A 994 131.33 -23.45 76.66
CA THR A 994 131.80 -24.04 77.91
C THR A 994 131.61 -25.56 77.96
N VAL A 995 130.65 -26.10 77.21
CA VAL A 995 130.33 -27.54 77.16
C VAL A 995 131.17 -28.31 76.11
N LEU A 996 131.79 -27.63 75.13
CA LEU A 996 132.42 -28.25 73.95
C LEU A 996 133.97 -28.39 73.97
N HIS A 997 134.73 -27.83 74.93
CA HIS A 997 136.21 -27.95 75.03
C HIS A 997 136.70 -28.68 76.33
N ASP A 998 137.61 -29.67 76.22
CA ASP A 998 138.33 -30.40 77.33
C ASP A 998 139.69 -30.94 76.73
N PRO A 999 140.71 -31.53 77.45
CA PRO A 999 140.73 -32.05 78.83
C PRO A 999 142.07 -32.03 79.64
N GLY A 1000 142.00 -32.29 80.96
CA GLY A 1000 143.02 -33.11 81.67
C GLY A 1000 143.88 -32.50 82.80
N ARG A 1001 143.78 -33.11 84.00
CA ARG A 1001 144.63 -32.99 85.24
C ARG A 1001 144.69 -31.63 85.97
N LEU A 1002 143.70 -31.35 86.83
CA LEU A 1002 143.82 -30.90 88.25
C LEU A 1002 142.40 -30.61 88.80
N ARG A 1003 142.15 -31.04 90.03
CA ARG A 1003 140.82 -31.31 90.65
C ARG A 1003 139.95 -30.07 91.00
N ARG A 1004 139.82 -29.02 90.16
CA ARG A 1004 139.20 -27.72 90.58
C ARG A 1004 138.10 -27.04 89.71
N ARG A 1005 137.45 -27.62 88.68
CA ARG A 1005 136.40 -26.89 87.88
C ARG A 1005 135.10 -27.65 87.45
N ARG A 1006 134.43 -28.44 88.30
CA ARG A 1006 133.11 -29.08 87.98
C ARG A 1006 131.87 -28.15 87.97
N GLY A 1007 131.88 -27.03 88.70
CA GLY A 1007 130.69 -26.17 88.87
C GLY A 1007 130.35 -25.25 87.69
N ALA A 1008 131.30 -24.98 86.80
CA ALA A 1008 131.06 -24.15 85.60
C ALA A 1008 130.33 -24.93 84.49
N PHE A 1009 130.66 -26.21 84.31
CA PHE A 1009 130.06 -27.08 83.29
C PHE A 1009 128.57 -27.35 83.55
N ARG A 1010 128.21 -27.69 84.80
CA ARG A 1010 126.81 -27.98 85.16
C ARG A 1010 125.89 -26.76 85.00
N ARG A 1011 126.37 -25.54 85.30
CA ARG A 1011 125.63 -24.29 85.06
C ARG A 1011 125.43 -23.99 83.58
N ALA A 1012 126.41 -24.32 82.74
CA ALA A 1012 126.30 -24.17 81.30
C ALA A 1012 125.27 -25.16 80.70
N GLU A 1013 125.21 -26.40 81.18
CA GLU A 1013 124.15 -27.35 80.80
C GLU A 1013 122.75 -26.89 81.23
N GLU A 1014 122.60 -26.37 82.46
CA GLU A 1014 121.33 -25.82 82.95
C GLU A 1014 120.87 -24.60 82.13
N GLN A 1015 121.79 -23.69 81.77
CA GLN A 1015 121.46 -22.52 80.93
C GLN A 1015 121.00 -22.90 79.52
N LEU A 1016 121.64 -23.88 78.89
CA LEU A 1016 121.25 -24.39 77.57
C LEU A 1016 119.87 -25.07 77.61
N THR A 1017 119.63 -25.87 78.63
CA THR A 1017 118.36 -26.57 78.81
C THR A 1017 117.22 -25.58 79.06
N GLY A 1018 117.44 -24.58 79.91
CA GLY A 1018 116.45 -23.53 80.20
C GLY A 1018 116.14 -22.61 79.01
N TRP A 1019 117.09 -22.38 78.10
CA TRP A 1019 116.82 -21.68 76.84
C TRP A 1019 115.96 -22.54 75.91
N ALA A 1020 116.28 -23.83 75.77
CA ALA A 1020 115.51 -24.74 74.91
C ALA A 1020 114.06 -24.89 75.37
N ASP A 1021 113.81 -25.01 76.68
CA ASP A 1021 112.46 -25.12 77.24
C ASP A 1021 111.60 -23.89 76.91
N ARG A 1022 112.15 -22.67 77.00
CA ARG A 1022 111.42 -21.43 76.71
C ARG A 1022 110.95 -21.34 75.26
N TRP A 1023 111.71 -21.90 74.34
CA TRP A 1023 111.41 -21.83 72.91
C TRP A 1023 110.68 -23.05 72.38
N ARG A 1024 110.62 -24.16 73.13
CA ARG A 1024 109.96 -25.39 72.70
C ARG A 1024 108.46 -25.22 72.40
N THR A 1025 107.81 -24.22 72.98
CA THR A 1025 106.41 -23.83 72.69
C THR A 1025 106.22 -23.25 71.28
N CYS A 1026 107.26 -22.65 70.72
CA CYS A 1026 107.25 -22.03 69.39
C CYS A 1026 108.12 -22.79 68.37
N LEU A 1027 109.07 -23.61 68.86
CA LEU A 1027 110.03 -24.43 68.10
C LEU A 1027 110.11 -25.83 68.74
N SER A 1028 109.12 -26.65 68.44
CA SER A 1028 108.94 -27.98 69.06
C SER A 1028 110.10 -28.97 68.82
N ASN A 1029 110.97 -28.71 67.85
CA ASN A 1029 112.01 -29.64 67.40
C ASN A 1029 113.39 -29.45 68.08
N LEU A 1030 113.49 -28.69 69.18
CA LEU A 1030 114.76 -28.48 69.89
C LEU A 1030 115.21 -29.74 70.66
N PRO A 1031 116.48 -30.20 70.56
CA PRO A 1031 117.00 -31.38 71.27
C PRO A 1031 116.92 -31.25 72.80
N THR A 1032 116.92 -32.37 73.52
CA THR A 1032 116.92 -32.41 75.00
C THR A 1032 118.30 -32.69 75.61
N GLU A 1033 119.23 -33.27 74.85
CA GLU A 1033 120.59 -33.58 75.32
C GLU A 1033 121.47 -32.32 75.36
N PRO A 1034 122.10 -31.95 76.49
CA PRO A 1034 122.86 -30.71 76.63
C PRO A 1034 124.00 -30.53 75.62
N ARG A 1035 124.69 -31.62 75.24
CA ARG A 1035 125.74 -31.58 74.20
C ARG A 1035 125.18 -31.32 72.80
N ARG A 1036 124.02 -31.87 72.45
CA ARG A 1036 123.34 -31.58 71.17
C ARG A 1036 122.74 -30.18 71.17
N LEU A 1037 122.19 -29.74 72.30
CA LEU A 1037 121.75 -28.36 72.50
C LEU A 1037 122.90 -27.37 72.34
N ALA A 1038 124.08 -27.69 72.87
CA ALA A 1038 125.28 -26.89 72.66
C ALA A 1038 125.62 -26.78 71.16
N SER A 1039 125.46 -27.86 70.38
CA SER A 1039 125.64 -27.82 68.92
C SER A 1039 124.61 -26.93 68.21
N VAL A 1040 123.33 -26.96 68.61
CA VAL A 1040 122.26 -26.15 68.00
C VAL A 1040 122.38 -24.66 68.37
N ALA A 1041 122.74 -24.37 69.62
CA ALA A 1041 123.01 -23.01 70.07
C ALA A 1041 124.24 -22.41 69.36
N SER A 1042 125.31 -23.20 69.20
CA SER A 1042 126.56 -22.74 68.55
C SER A 1042 126.53 -22.65 67.02
N SER A 1043 125.61 -23.38 66.35
CA SER A 1043 125.45 -23.31 64.89
C SER A 1043 124.85 -21.97 64.41
N PRO A 1044 125.02 -21.53 63.15
CA PRO A 1044 124.27 -20.40 62.58
C PRO A 1044 122.75 -20.68 62.50
N ASP A 1045 121.88 -19.65 62.50
CA ASP A 1045 120.42 -19.83 62.37
C ASP A 1045 120.02 -20.15 60.93
N ASP A 1046 119.08 -21.10 60.75
CA ASP A 1046 118.29 -21.27 59.53
C ASP A 1046 117.10 -20.30 59.58
N ARG A 1047 117.37 -19.04 59.21
CA ARG A 1047 116.43 -17.91 59.34
C ARG A 1047 115.07 -18.16 58.65
N PRO A 1048 115.00 -18.71 57.42
CA PRO A 1048 113.72 -19.03 56.78
C PRO A 1048 112.87 -20.02 57.59
N ARG A 1049 113.49 -21.07 58.13
CA ARG A 1049 112.78 -22.11 58.88
C ARG A 1049 112.26 -21.59 60.23
N LEU A 1050 113.03 -20.73 60.87
CA LEU A 1050 112.64 -20.07 62.12
C LEU A 1050 111.49 -19.09 61.91
N GLN A 1051 111.54 -18.31 60.83
CA GLN A 1051 110.50 -17.36 60.47
C GLN A 1051 109.17 -18.08 60.17
N ALA A 1052 109.21 -19.19 59.41
CA ALA A 1052 108.02 -19.99 59.13
C ALA A 1052 107.38 -20.57 60.42
N ALA A 1053 108.18 -21.03 61.38
CA ALA A 1053 107.67 -21.53 62.66
C ALA A 1053 107.03 -20.44 63.51
N PHE A 1054 107.58 -19.21 63.50
CA PHE A 1054 107.01 -18.08 64.22
C PHE A 1054 105.83 -17.42 63.50
N ASP A 1055 105.80 -17.39 62.17
CA ASP A 1055 104.61 -17.02 61.37
C ASP A 1055 103.43 -17.93 61.75
N ASP A 1056 103.68 -19.23 61.84
CA ASP A 1056 102.67 -20.23 62.17
C ASP A 1056 102.17 -20.10 63.62
N ALA A 1057 103.08 -19.85 64.58
CA ALA A 1057 102.70 -19.58 65.96
C ALA A 1057 101.92 -18.25 66.12
N ALA A 1058 102.37 -17.19 65.45
CA ALA A 1058 101.74 -15.87 65.52
C ALA A 1058 100.33 -15.86 64.89
N ARG A 1059 100.15 -16.56 63.76
CA ARG A 1059 98.84 -16.76 63.13
C ARG A 1059 97.86 -17.45 64.08
N ARG A 1060 98.25 -18.55 64.73
CA ARG A 1060 97.39 -19.25 65.70
C ARG A 1060 96.96 -18.38 66.87
N ILE A 1061 97.88 -17.56 67.38
CA ILE A 1061 97.60 -16.65 68.51
C ILE A 1061 96.64 -15.54 68.08
N SER A 1062 96.85 -14.95 66.90
CA SER A 1062 96.01 -13.87 66.37
C SER A 1062 94.60 -14.35 66.02
N GLU A 1063 94.46 -15.54 65.44
CA GLU A 1063 93.17 -16.15 65.12
C GLU A 1063 92.35 -16.50 66.37
N ALA A 1064 93.01 -16.84 67.49
CA ALA A 1064 92.34 -17.10 68.76
C ALA A 1064 91.81 -15.82 69.46
N ALA A 1065 92.42 -14.65 69.18
CA ALA A 1065 92.02 -13.37 69.74
C ALA A 1065 90.80 -12.73 69.03
N HIS A 1066 90.46 -13.19 67.82
CA HIS A 1066 89.40 -12.62 66.96
C HIS A 1066 88.34 -13.66 66.54
N PRO A 1067 87.55 -14.22 67.48
CA PRO A 1067 86.54 -15.24 67.18
C PRO A 1067 85.40 -14.75 66.27
N GLU A 1068 85.16 -13.45 66.21
CA GLU A 1068 84.16 -12.81 65.33
C GLU A 1068 84.45 -13.00 63.84
N GLN A 1069 85.72 -13.14 63.46
CA GLN A 1069 86.13 -13.33 62.07
C GLN A 1069 85.59 -14.64 61.48
N ALA A 1070 85.59 -15.71 62.28
CA ALA A 1070 85.04 -17.00 61.87
C ALA A 1070 83.52 -16.92 61.61
N ARG A 1071 82.80 -16.17 62.46
CA ARG A 1071 81.35 -15.94 62.28
C ARG A 1071 81.04 -15.09 61.05
N LEU A 1072 81.83 -14.03 60.80
CA LEU A 1072 81.65 -13.18 59.62
C LEU A 1072 81.96 -13.91 58.32
N ARG A 1073 82.99 -14.77 58.30
CA ARG A 1073 83.28 -15.67 57.16
C ARG A 1073 82.13 -16.64 56.90
N ALA A 1074 81.64 -17.32 57.95
CA ALA A 1074 80.49 -18.22 57.81
C ALA A 1074 79.22 -17.49 57.32
N ALA A 1075 78.99 -16.25 57.75
CA ALA A 1075 77.87 -15.43 57.28
C ALA A 1075 78.04 -15.00 55.81
N ALA A 1076 79.26 -14.67 55.38
CA ALA A 1076 79.56 -14.39 53.98
C ALA A 1076 79.34 -15.62 53.10
N ASP A 1077 79.84 -16.78 53.51
CA ASP A 1077 79.65 -18.06 52.80
C ASP A 1077 78.17 -18.44 52.68
N ALA A 1078 77.40 -18.25 53.76
CA ALA A 1078 75.95 -18.48 53.75
C ALA A 1078 75.24 -17.53 52.78
N ALA A 1079 75.56 -16.23 52.79
CA ALA A 1079 74.96 -15.26 51.87
C ALA A 1079 75.34 -15.54 50.41
N GLN A 1080 76.59 -15.96 50.16
CA GLN A 1080 77.06 -16.41 48.84
C GLN A 1080 76.29 -17.65 48.37
N ALA A 1081 76.01 -18.59 49.26
CA ALA A 1081 75.22 -19.79 48.97
C ALA A 1081 73.76 -19.46 48.66
N VAL A 1082 73.16 -18.46 49.33
CA VAL A 1082 71.81 -17.97 49.01
C VAL A 1082 71.77 -17.29 47.65
N HIS A 1083 72.74 -16.42 47.34
CA HIS A 1083 72.85 -15.83 46.00
C HIS A 1083 73.02 -16.90 44.91
N GLY A 1084 73.89 -17.89 45.16
CA GLY A 1084 74.08 -19.03 44.26
C GLY A 1084 72.80 -19.85 44.04
N HIS A 1085 71.98 -20.05 45.07
CA HIS A 1085 70.67 -20.70 44.92
C HIS A 1085 69.68 -19.85 44.11
N ALA A 1086 69.61 -18.54 44.37
CA ALA A 1086 68.73 -17.64 43.64
C ALA A 1086 69.11 -17.56 42.14
N SER A 1087 70.42 -17.51 41.83
CA SER A 1087 70.91 -17.54 40.45
C SER A 1087 70.60 -18.87 39.76
N ARG A 1088 70.81 -20.01 40.42
CA ARG A 1088 70.45 -21.32 39.86
C ARG A 1088 68.95 -21.45 39.61
N ALA A 1089 68.11 -20.96 40.51
CA ALA A 1089 66.66 -20.97 40.36
C ALA A 1089 66.20 -20.11 39.17
N LEU A 1090 66.81 -18.93 38.98
CA LEU A 1090 66.54 -18.08 37.82
C LEU A 1090 67.02 -18.73 36.51
N ASP A 1091 68.23 -19.28 36.49
CA ASP A 1091 68.77 -19.96 35.31
C ASP A 1091 67.98 -21.21 34.95
N GLU A 1092 67.49 -21.95 35.94
CA GLU A 1092 66.64 -23.11 35.71
C GLU A 1092 65.24 -22.71 35.23
N ALA A 1093 64.67 -21.62 35.75
CA ALA A 1093 63.44 -21.06 35.20
C ALA A 1093 63.60 -20.59 33.74
N ARG A 1094 64.72 -19.92 33.41
CA ARG A 1094 65.07 -19.52 32.04
C ARG A 1094 65.26 -20.72 31.12
N ARG A 1095 66.00 -21.75 31.56
CA ARG A 1095 66.15 -23.00 30.80
C ARG A 1095 64.83 -23.73 30.60
N ARG A 1096 63.96 -23.79 31.61
CA ARG A 1096 62.61 -24.38 31.47
C ARG A 1096 61.76 -23.58 30.49
N GLN A 1097 61.89 -22.25 30.45
CA GLN A 1097 61.23 -21.40 29.47
C GLN A 1097 61.77 -21.65 28.06
N GLU A 1098 63.10 -21.71 27.88
CA GLU A 1098 63.74 -22.01 26.60
C GLU A 1098 63.38 -23.41 26.09
N ASP A 1099 63.40 -24.44 26.95
CA ASP A 1099 62.97 -25.80 26.60
C ASP A 1099 61.48 -25.86 26.24
N ARG A 1100 60.64 -25.12 26.95
CA ARG A 1100 59.20 -25.04 26.67
C ARG A 1100 58.93 -24.33 25.34
N LEU A 1101 59.59 -23.20 25.09
CA LEU A 1101 59.54 -22.49 23.80
C LEU A 1101 60.09 -23.36 22.67
N SER A 1102 61.13 -24.15 22.91
CA SER A 1102 61.70 -25.12 21.96
C SER A 1102 60.74 -26.27 21.63
N ARG A 1103 60.05 -26.84 22.65
CA ARG A 1103 59.01 -27.85 22.44
C ARG A 1103 57.79 -27.30 21.69
N LEU A 1104 57.43 -26.05 21.94
CA LEU A 1104 56.34 -25.36 21.24
C LEU A 1104 56.72 -24.94 19.80
N THR A 1105 58.01 -24.73 19.51
CA THR A 1105 58.49 -24.36 18.17
C THR A 1105 58.77 -25.54 17.24
N ALA A 1106 58.95 -26.76 17.77
CA ALA A 1106 59.08 -27.99 16.99
C ALA A 1106 57.85 -28.35 16.11
N HIS A 1107 56.71 -27.67 16.30
CA HIS A 1107 55.47 -27.88 15.53
C HIS A 1107 55.06 -26.70 14.61
N GLY A 1108 55.97 -25.75 14.32
CA GLY A 1108 55.74 -24.74 13.29
C GLY A 1108 54.86 -23.55 13.71
N HIS A 1109 55.52 -22.41 13.92
CA HIS A 1109 54.99 -21.03 13.94
C HIS A 1109 54.07 -20.56 15.10
N PHE A 1110 54.66 -20.25 16.26
CA PHE A 1110 54.02 -19.44 17.31
C PHE A 1110 54.85 -18.24 17.82
N LEU A 1111 55.79 -17.71 17.04
CA LEU A 1111 56.28 -16.33 17.27
C LEU A 1111 55.15 -15.34 16.88
N GLY A 1112 54.78 -14.46 17.82
CA GLY A 1112 53.70 -13.47 17.63
C GLY A 1112 52.29 -13.98 17.95
N ALA A 1113 52.12 -14.87 18.93
CA ALA A 1113 50.82 -15.40 19.35
C ALA A 1113 49.78 -14.29 19.65
N SER A 1114 50.18 -13.16 20.25
CA SER A 1114 49.32 -12.00 20.47
C SER A 1114 48.86 -11.33 19.16
N GLY A 1115 49.77 -11.16 18.18
CA GLY A 1115 49.43 -10.63 16.86
C GLY A 1115 48.52 -11.57 16.07
N ARG A 1116 48.77 -12.88 16.13
CA ARG A 1116 47.90 -13.90 15.53
C ARG A 1116 46.55 -14.03 16.24
N LEU A 1117 46.49 -13.80 17.56
CA LEU A 1117 45.25 -13.70 18.32
C LEU A 1117 44.44 -12.47 17.87
N ALA A 1118 45.10 -11.34 17.63
CA ALA A 1118 44.46 -10.16 17.04
C ALA A 1118 43.92 -10.45 15.64
N THR A 1119 44.73 -11.03 14.74
CA THR A 1119 44.28 -11.45 13.40
C THR A 1119 43.14 -12.48 13.44
N ALA A 1120 43.16 -13.42 14.38
CA ALA A 1120 42.08 -14.37 14.57
C ALA A 1120 40.80 -13.68 15.07
N ARG A 1121 40.91 -12.67 15.94
CA ARG A 1121 39.77 -11.83 16.38
C ARG A 1121 39.21 -11.03 15.21
N ASP A 1122 40.05 -10.36 14.43
CA ASP A 1122 39.62 -9.61 13.24
C ASP A 1122 38.97 -10.52 12.21
N GLY A 1123 39.52 -11.73 12.02
CA GLY A 1123 38.95 -12.77 11.18
C GLY A 1123 37.57 -13.25 11.66
N VAL A 1124 37.36 -13.38 12.98
CA VAL A 1124 36.05 -13.69 13.57
C VAL A 1124 35.08 -12.55 13.28
N THR A 1125 35.45 -11.29 13.56
CA THR A 1125 34.61 -10.12 13.29
C THR A 1125 34.22 -10.03 11.81
N ALA A 1126 35.17 -10.24 10.90
CA ALA A 1126 34.91 -10.24 9.45
C ALA A 1126 33.94 -11.36 9.05
N ALA A 1127 34.12 -12.58 9.56
CA ALA A 1127 33.23 -13.70 9.28
C ALA A 1127 31.84 -13.52 9.92
N GLU A 1128 31.72 -12.85 11.07
CA GLU A 1128 30.45 -12.46 11.68
C GLU A 1128 29.70 -11.43 10.82
N HIS A 1129 30.40 -10.44 10.25
CA HIS A 1129 29.82 -9.49 9.30
C HIS A 1129 29.37 -10.18 7.99
N GLU A 1130 30.20 -11.05 7.42
CA GLU A 1130 29.82 -11.84 6.24
C GLU A 1130 28.61 -12.74 6.52
N LEU A 1131 28.55 -13.37 7.70
CA LEU A 1131 27.39 -14.16 8.15
C LEU A 1131 26.13 -13.30 8.28
N ALA A 1132 26.25 -12.10 8.85
CA ALA A 1132 25.13 -11.16 8.96
C ALA A 1132 24.61 -10.75 7.57
N ALA A 1133 25.51 -10.47 6.62
CA ALA A 1133 25.15 -10.16 5.24
C ALA A 1133 24.47 -11.36 4.53
N ALA A 1134 24.99 -12.58 4.69
CA ALA A 1134 24.38 -13.79 4.13
C ALA A 1134 22.97 -14.03 4.71
N ARG A 1135 22.79 -13.85 6.03
CA ARG A 1135 21.48 -13.96 6.69
C ARG A 1135 20.51 -12.88 6.24
N ALA A 1136 20.97 -11.63 6.07
CA ALA A 1136 20.16 -10.55 5.52
C ALA A 1136 19.70 -10.89 4.09
N ARG A 1137 20.60 -11.44 3.26
CA ARG A 1137 20.26 -11.89 1.90
C ARG A 1137 19.27 -13.07 1.90
N ILE A 1138 19.41 -14.02 2.80
CA ILE A 1138 18.43 -15.11 2.97
C ILE A 1138 17.07 -14.54 3.37
N ALA A 1139 17.02 -13.59 4.32
CA ALA A 1139 15.78 -12.96 4.74
C ALA A 1139 15.10 -12.18 3.60
N GLU A 1140 15.89 -11.43 2.82
CA GLU A 1140 15.42 -10.75 1.61
C GLU A 1140 14.82 -11.74 0.61
N LEU A 1141 15.55 -12.81 0.25
CA LEU A 1141 15.08 -13.83 -0.67
C LEU A 1141 13.85 -14.58 -0.13
N ALA A 1142 13.80 -14.86 1.17
CA ALA A 1142 12.65 -15.51 1.82
C ALA A 1142 11.39 -14.62 1.80
N SER A 1143 11.55 -13.29 1.73
CA SER A 1143 10.44 -12.35 1.53
C SER A 1143 10.01 -12.23 0.07
N ASP A 1144 10.69 -12.90 -0.87
CA ASP A 1144 10.34 -12.87 -2.28
C ASP A 1144 8.92 -13.42 -2.50
N PRO A 1145 8.06 -12.68 -3.22
CA PRO A 1145 6.68 -13.10 -3.44
C PRO A 1145 6.54 -14.49 -4.08
N THR A 1146 7.51 -14.92 -4.90
CA THR A 1146 7.57 -16.25 -5.54
C THR A 1146 7.71 -17.37 -4.51
N LEU A 1147 8.52 -17.18 -3.47
CA LEU A 1147 8.65 -18.14 -2.38
C LEU A 1147 7.45 -18.07 -1.43
N LEU A 1148 6.95 -16.87 -1.14
CA LEU A 1148 5.76 -16.70 -0.31
C LEU A 1148 4.48 -17.27 -0.95
N ALA A 1149 4.50 -17.43 -2.27
CA ALA A 1149 3.49 -18.11 -3.08
C ALA A 1149 3.61 -19.65 -3.07
N GLN A 1150 4.58 -20.22 -2.36
CA GLN A 1150 4.69 -21.66 -2.19
C GLN A 1150 4.03 -22.12 -0.87
N PRO A 1151 3.66 -23.41 -0.76
CA PRO A 1151 3.22 -24.00 0.50
C PRO A 1151 4.27 -23.81 1.61
N PRO A 1152 3.86 -23.65 2.89
CA PRO A 1152 4.76 -23.35 4.00
C PRO A 1152 5.92 -24.35 4.15
N ASP A 1153 5.67 -25.64 3.90
CA ASP A 1153 6.66 -26.70 4.11
C ASP A 1153 7.67 -26.81 2.96
N ARG A 1154 7.39 -26.20 1.81
CA ARG A 1154 8.23 -26.33 0.61
C ARG A 1154 9.64 -25.81 0.86
N LEU A 1155 9.77 -24.67 1.54
CA LEU A 1155 11.08 -24.07 1.84
C LEU A 1155 11.90 -24.95 2.79
N THR A 1156 11.24 -25.55 3.79
CA THR A 1156 11.86 -26.47 4.73
C THR A 1156 12.37 -27.72 4.02
N GLN A 1157 11.52 -28.34 3.19
CA GLN A 1157 11.90 -29.50 2.37
C GLN A 1157 13.07 -29.20 1.43
N GLU A 1158 13.08 -28.03 0.76
CA GLU A 1158 14.19 -27.61 -0.10
C GLU A 1158 15.48 -27.39 0.71
N ARG A 1159 15.38 -26.81 1.92
CA ARG A 1159 16.53 -26.60 2.80
C ARG A 1159 17.12 -27.94 3.26
N ASP A 1160 16.28 -28.90 3.62
CA ASP A 1160 16.70 -30.22 4.06
C ASP A 1160 17.34 -31.00 2.90
N ALA A 1161 16.76 -30.96 1.71
CA ALA A 1161 17.33 -31.55 0.50
C ALA A 1161 18.69 -30.91 0.14
N TRP A 1162 18.80 -29.57 0.25
CA TRP A 1162 20.07 -28.86 0.06
C TRP A 1162 21.13 -29.28 1.09
N ARG A 1163 20.76 -29.38 2.38
CA ARG A 1163 21.66 -29.86 3.44
C ARG A 1163 22.16 -31.28 3.16
N GLY A 1164 21.26 -32.18 2.75
CA GLY A 1164 21.61 -33.56 2.37
C GLY A 1164 22.64 -33.62 1.25
N ARG A 1165 22.45 -32.83 0.17
CA ARG A 1165 23.41 -32.73 -0.95
C ARG A 1165 24.78 -32.23 -0.49
N ARG A 1166 24.83 -31.14 0.30
CA ARG A 1166 26.08 -30.58 0.82
C ARG A 1166 26.82 -31.56 1.73
N ASN A 1167 26.11 -32.24 2.63
CA ASN A 1167 26.70 -33.22 3.54
C ASN A 1167 27.31 -34.40 2.78
N ALA A 1168 26.62 -34.89 1.73
CA ALA A 1168 27.16 -35.91 0.85
C ALA A 1168 28.42 -35.44 0.11
N GLU A 1169 28.45 -34.19 -0.37
CA GLU A 1169 29.64 -33.62 -1.02
C GLU A 1169 30.82 -33.46 -0.04
N ARG A 1170 30.56 -33.02 1.19
CA ARG A 1170 31.57 -32.94 2.26
C ARG A 1170 32.13 -34.32 2.60
N ALA A 1171 31.28 -35.33 2.73
CA ALA A 1171 31.70 -36.71 2.96
C ALA A 1171 32.55 -37.24 1.80
N ARG A 1172 32.19 -36.97 0.54
CA ARG A 1172 33.02 -37.32 -0.63
C ARG A 1172 34.40 -36.64 -0.61
N ARG A 1173 34.46 -35.36 -0.22
CA ARG A 1173 35.74 -34.63 -0.07
C ARG A 1173 36.60 -35.16 1.08
N GLN A 1174 35.99 -35.71 2.14
CA GLN A 1174 36.70 -36.33 3.26
C GLN A 1174 37.18 -37.76 2.96
N VAL A 1175 36.55 -38.46 2.01
CA VAL A 1175 36.90 -39.84 1.61
C VAL A 1175 37.88 -39.89 0.43
N ALA A 1176 38.11 -38.77 -0.28
CA ALA A 1176 39.18 -38.70 -1.27
C ALA A 1176 40.55 -38.83 -0.57
N PRO A 1177 41.40 -39.81 -0.93
CA PRO A 1177 42.75 -39.89 -0.38
C PRO A 1177 43.49 -38.62 -0.74
N SER A 1178 44.16 -38.03 0.25
CA SER A 1178 45.11 -36.93 0.06
C SER A 1178 46.14 -37.35 -0.99
N SER A 1179 45.98 -36.90 -2.23
CA SER A 1179 47.10 -36.81 -3.17
C SER A 1179 48.22 -36.01 -2.50
N PRO A 1180 49.49 -36.45 -2.59
CA PRO A 1180 50.60 -35.74 -2.00
C PRO A 1180 50.64 -34.31 -2.54
N LEU A 1181 50.80 -33.37 -1.60
CA LEU A 1181 51.01 -31.94 -1.87
C LEU A 1181 52.02 -31.74 -3.00
N THR A 1182 51.53 -31.31 -4.16
CA THR A 1182 52.34 -30.59 -5.12
C THR A 1182 52.86 -29.32 -4.41
N PRO A 1183 54.18 -29.05 -4.39
CA PRO A 1183 54.70 -27.86 -3.73
C PRO A 1183 54.20 -26.59 -4.45
N PRO A 1184 54.09 -25.45 -3.74
CA PRO A 1184 53.69 -24.18 -4.34
C PRO A 1184 54.71 -23.73 -5.41
N PRO A 1185 54.30 -22.98 -6.44
CA PRO A 1185 55.23 -22.44 -7.42
C PRO A 1185 56.26 -21.55 -6.71
N THR A 1186 57.53 -21.85 -6.92
CA THR A 1186 58.67 -21.02 -6.55
C THR A 1186 58.47 -19.61 -7.11
N HIS A 1187 58.32 -18.62 -6.23
CA HIS A 1187 58.51 -17.22 -6.59
C HIS A 1187 59.92 -17.07 -7.18
N GLY A 1188 59.97 -16.81 -8.49
CA GLY A 1188 61.19 -16.49 -9.19
C GLY A 1188 61.85 -15.27 -8.56
N VAL A 1189 63.09 -15.46 -8.13
CA VAL A 1189 64.07 -14.41 -7.86
C VAL A 1189 64.14 -13.52 -9.10
N ARG A 1190 63.72 -12.26 -8.98
CA ARG A 1190 64.08 -11.22 -9.95
C ARG A 1190 65.52 -10.76 -9.64
N PRO A 1191 66.45 -10.79 -10.61
CA PRO A 1191 67.79 -10.25 -10.43
C PRO A 1191 67.78 -8.71 -10.37
N PRO A 1192 68.85 -8.08 -9.84
CA PRO A 1192 68.85 -6.67 -9.48
C PRO A 1192 68.83 -5.74 -10.70
N LYS A 1193 68.05 -4.66 -10.60
CA LYS A 1193 68.04 -3.57 -11.58
C LYS A 1193 69.29 -2.71 -11.41
N SER A 1194 70.12 -2.64 -12.45
CA SER A 1194 70.98 -1.48 -12.71
C SER A 1194 70.23 -0.49 -13.61
N VAL A 1195 70.19 0.74 -13.10
CA VAL A 1195 69.98 2.06 -13.70
C VAL A 1195 69.96 2.09 -15.23
N HIS A 1196 68.92 2.70 -15.82
CA HIS A 1196 69.08 3.82 -16.75
C HIS A 1196 67.76 4.58 -16.95
N LEU A 1197 67.91 5.90 -16.96
CA LEU A 1197 66.91 6.94 -17.20
C LEU A 1197 66.26 6.80 -18.57
N THR A 1198 64.98 7.17 -18.66
CA THR A 1198 64.39 7.65 -19.91
C THR A 1198 63.84 9.06 -19.70
N PRO A 1199 64.19 10.03 -20.55
CA PRO A 1199 63.32 11.15 -20.81
C PRO A 1199 62.31 10.82 -21.92
N SER A 1200 61.24 11.59 -21.83
CA SER A 1200 60.02 11.70 -22.62
C SER A 1200 60.10 11.66 -24.16
N LEU A 1201 58.89 11.47 -24.71
CA LEU A 1201 58.29 12.05 -25.93
C LEU A 1201 58.05 11.08 -27.09
N GLY A 1202 56.77 11.00 -27.46
CA GLY A 1202 56.41 11.40 -28.82
C GLY A 1202 55.51 10.45 -29.61
N ARG A 1203 54.23 10.84 -29.67
CA ARG A 1203 53.33 10.85 -30.84
C ARG A 1203 52.80 9.53 -31.44
N SER A 1204 51.50 9.34 -31.19
CA SER A 1204 50.39 9.41 -32.17
C SER A 1204 50.31 8.32 -33.28
N PRO A 1205 49.18 8.21 -34.03
CA PRO A 1205 48.12 7.24 -33.71
C PRO A 1205 47.62 6.44 -34.94
N SER A 1206 46.86 5.37 -34.73
CA SER A 1206 45.83 4.94 -35.70
C SER A 1206 44.85 3.91 -35.11
N ILE A 1207 43.61 4.35 -34.90
CA ILE A 1207 42.37 3.82 -35.48
C ILE A 1207 42.21 2.29 -35.56
N GLY A 1208 41.11 1.78 -35.01
CA GLY A 1208 40.35 0.70 -35.65
C GLY A 1208 39.55 -0.22 -34.73
N TRP A 1209 38.29 0.16 -34.50
CA TRP A 1209 37.13 -0.64 -34.04
C TRP A 1209 37.01 -0.97 -32.55
#